data_AF-A0A093Z6K9-F1
#
_entry.id   AF-A0A093Z6K9-F1
#
_cell.length_a   1.000
_cell.length_b   1.000
_cell.length_c   1.000
_cell.angle_alpha   90.00
_cell.angle_beta   90.00
_cell.angle_gamma   90.00
#
_symmetry.space_group_name_H-M   'P 1'
#
loop_
_entity.id
_entity.type
_entity.pdbx_description
1 polymer ?
#
loop_
_entity_poly.entity_id
_entity_poly.type
_entity_poly.pdbx_seq_one_letter_code
_entity_poly.pdbx_strand_id
1 'polypeptide(L)'
;MAEVAFVVGLVASLIGIIDGVKTVWDAVKDPKGQPEAFRQVAARLPLVISILEKAKPESKKLDEAAQEDLEKVLESCKEKAERLNKIFKKVLPGDADGRLDRYRKAVSAPFKGGRVEELMEGILRDAQLIATDKLMGVASDEQMKELGDAIKEMNEMPSSLHDETSSVSQTHSGSGHNIANTGPGSTNIQLGENSSQYNITGTAHFGDNTTVHNYPNQDQLKWNPNQGNIHWAIPREGNPNFTGQKELLQEMKTKLCPSISGEGQSRKCFAIVGIGGAGKSEVYMNYANIPVRFWGVFWIDASASSAIQRSYLNAAQRCQTDRRSQINDFKTAKGFFDNVKHPYLFILDNADSVNETLHPYLPTGPRATVLITSRDYRKLQYGTVGTKALEKLDMEDAIELLFKASNTPKIYRAEKRHEAEIIVQLLAQHALAVVQAGAYIYQRPCTLKEYEEEFRHQKKRRSLLRFRNTEDVSRYGDVYATFEVSAKFLEESKSTNPAYANALELLGVLGHLYFIGVPNALFIRAIRYAQVTLQNPIQVNSIEYLSPWHVSRLPKSLQGLPSNDRFYDLPDSVHEALGVLRSFAIITIQPETKDMSMHPLAHSWARDRLDDAAKRDAWASTMSLMALSLGSAYEYEDFWRHLQPHVEFCVNASPDEPFDHYPAIEIGRVFYLFAWLFYKVNSYQWGKVLSETFLKKFGSKVSNSENDSRIGYLHAICLESLDEYGPARAILEDIVHREHFSTLLGTTSLSSAAKLPLASIYLIEGKTQLAVDILRELIQAMKKSSEPDNLDNNNTEAISLLRDVVMARNKILSPTDHNRIVSQHALAVALTRDGNPKEAISLLRDVVQIKSTIYQPAHPYRIISLRELAMAFWMDGNYTEAFEILREVVAIAEREWEPSDTRRKNCESLLERFLAETGRNVDGITGRIKDIQIAEDIENVAGGEGEGMKKWGKKMRGKKWWRKNI
;
A
#
# COMPACT_ATOMS: atom_id res chain seq x y z
N MET A 1 -29.59 33.56 1.37
CA MET A 1 -31.01 33.13 1.22
C MET A 1 -31.14 31.70 0.71
N ALA A 2 -30.36 31.25 -0.29
CA ALA A 2 -30.41 29.87 -0.79
C ALA A 2 -29.86 28.82 0.22
N GLU A 3 -28.77 29.12 0.92
CA GLU A 3 -28.14 28.21 1.91
C GLU A 3 -28.99 28.00 3.17
N VAL A 4 -29.62 29.06 3.68
CA VAL A 4 -30.59 28.98 4.81
C VAL A 4 -31.77 28.06 4.47
N ALA A 5 -32.23 28.05 3.22
CA ALA A 5 -33.30 27.16 2.78
C ALA A 5 -32.84 25.70 2.69
N PHE A 6 -31.57 25.47 2.39
CA PHE A 6 -30.96 24.13 2.29
C PHE A 6 -30.83 23.46 3.66
N VAL A 7 -30.24 24.14 4.65
CA VAL A 7 -30.08 23.61 6.03
C VAL A 7 -31.43 23.27 6.67
N VAL A 8 -32.44 24.14 6.51
CA VAL A 8 -33.80 23.89 7.00
C VAL A 8 -34.44 22.69 6.28
N GLY A 9 -34.13 22.50 4.99
CA GLY A 9 -34.52 21.33 4.21
C GLY A 9 -33.89 20.03 4.73
N LEU A 10 -32.60 20.05 5.10
CA LEU A 10 -31.91 18.91 5.68
C LEU A 10 -32.49 18.49 7.04
N VAL A 11 -32.75 19.45 7.94
CA VAL A 11 -33.40 19.17 9.23
C VAL A 11 -34.78 18.53 9.02
N ALA A 12 -35.58 19.05 8.08
CA ALA A 12 -36.90 18.48 7.76
C ALA A 12 -36.81 17.07 7.17
N SER A 13 -35.85 16.81 6.28
CA SER A 13 -35.58 15.49 5.72
C SER A 13 -35.18 14.50 6.82
N LEU A 14 -34.30 14.90 7.72
CA LEU A 14 -33.80 14.07 8.82
C LEU A 14 -34.93 13.66 9.78
N ILE A 15 -35.78 14.61 10.17
CA ILE A 15 -36.97 14.34 10.99
C ILE A 15 -37.87 13.30 10.28
N GLY A 16 -38.13 13.47 8.98
CA GLY A 16 -38.96 12.53 8.22
C GLY A 16 -38.38 11.11 8.14
N ILE A 17 -37.05 10.97 8.08
CA ILE A 17 -36.38 9.67 8.08
C ILE A 17 -36.52 8.99 9.44
N ILE A 18 -36.25 9.72 10.53
CA ILE A 18 -36.31 9.19 11.91
C ILE A 18 -37.75 8.84 12.29
N ASP A 19 -38.73 9.67 11.91
CA ASP A 19 -40.15 9.38 12.10
C ASP A 19 -40.61 8.17 11.28
N GLY A 20 -40.02 7.97 10.10
CA GLY A 20 -40.17 6.74 9.32
C GLY A 20 -39.69 5.49 10.06
N VAL A 21 -38.56 5.57 10.78
CA VAL A 21 -38.05 4.46 11.62
C VAL A 21 -39.01 4.16 12.76
N LYS A 22 -39.47 5.22 13.44
CA LYS A 22 -40.42 5.14 14.55
C LYS A 22 -41.74 4.52 14.09
N THR A 23 -42.28 4.93 12.94
CA THR A 23 -43.51 4.38 12.37
C THR A 23 -43.38 2.87 12.09
N VAL A 24 -42.23 2.43 11.57
CA VAL A 24 -41.96 0.99 11.34
C VAL A 24 -41.90 0.22 12.65
N TRP A 25 -41.35 0.83 13.71
CA TRP A 25 -41.32 0.26 15.05
C TRP A 25 -42.71 0.18 15.69
N ASP A 26 -43.49 1.25 15.62
CA ASP A 26 -44.84 1.32 16.22
C ASP A 26 -45.82 0.35 15.54
N ALA A 27 -45.55 -0.05 14.30
CA ALA A 27 -46.32 -1.08 13.58
C ALA A 27 -46.05 -2.52 14.05
N VAL A 28 -45.09 -2.74 14.96
CA VAL A 28 -44.72 -4.07 15.47
C VAL A 28 -45.74 -4.58 16.50
N LYS A 29 -46.40 -5.71 16.18
CA LYS A 29 -47.45 -6.32 17.04
C LYS A 29 -46.92 -7.03 18.31
N ASP A 30 -45.67 -7.49 18.31
CA ASP A 30 -45.02 -8.11 19.49
C ASP A 30 -43.69 -7.40 19.81
N PRO A 31 -43.72 -6.34 20.62
CA PRO A 31 -42.52 -5.60 21.04
C PRO A 31 -41.62 -6.41 21.98
N LYS A 32 -42.17 -7.37 22.75
CA LYS A 32 -41.40 -8.13 23.74
C LYS A 32 -40.52 -9.20 23.11
N GLY A 33 -40.90 -9.72 21.95
CA GLY A 33 -40.07 -10.65 21.21
C GLY A 33 -38.88 -10.02 20.47
N GLN A 34 -38.84 -8.69 20.28
CA GLN A 34 -37.80 -8.06 19.46
C GLN A 34 -36.43 -8.07 20.15
N PRO A 35 -35.32 -8.10 19.38
CA PRO A 35 -33.99 -7.98 19.96
C PRO A 35 -33.87 -6.70 20.79
N GLU A 36 -33.18 -6.79 21.92
CA GLU A 36 -33.10 -5.71 22.89
C GLU A 36 -32.58 -4.41 22.27
N ALA A 37 -31.59 -4.52 21.39
CA ALA A 37 -31.02 -3.38 20.69
C ALA A 37 -32.06 -2.58 19.88
N PHE A 38 -33.01 -3.24 19.22
CA PHE A 38 -34.05 -2.52 18.46
C PHE A 38 -35.04 -1.79 19.37
N ARG A 39 -35.36 -2.38 20.53
CA ARG A 39 -36.22 -1.74 21.54
C ARG A 39 -35.58 -0.48 22.09
N GLN A 40 -34.31 -0.61 22.45
CA GLN A 40 -33.56 0.48 23.06
C GLN A 40 -33.28 1.61 22.06
N VAL A 41 -32.95 1.27 20.80
CA VAL A 41 -32.82 2.25 19.72
C VAL A 41 -34.14 3.00 19.49
N ALA A 42 -35.26 2.28 19.40
CA ALA A 42 -36.57 2.89 19.19
C ALA A 42 -36.98 3.83 20.33
N ALA A 43 -36.64 3.49 21.58
CA ALA A 43 -36.92 4.33 22.75
C ALA A 43 -36.22 5.69 22.71
N ARG A 44 -35.12 5.84 21.96
CA ARG A 44 -34.32 7.07 21.87
C ARG A 44 -34.63 7.94 20.64
N LEU A 45 -35.39 7.44 19.65
CA LEU A 45 -35.80 8.22 18.48
C LEU A 45 -36.59 9.50 18.83
N PRO A 46 -37.53 9.49 19.80
CA PRO A 46 -38.29 10.70 20.16
C PRO A 46 -37.42 11.83 20.70
N LEU A 47 -36.33 11.51 21.42
CA LEU A 47 -35.39 12.49 21.95
C LEU A 47 -34.68 13.23 20.81
N VAL A 48 -34.22 12.49 19.79
CA VAL A 48 -33.56 13.08 18.62
C VAL A 48 -34.52 13.96 17.81
N ILE A 49 -35.77 13.51 17.59
CA ILE A 49 -36.79 14.31 16.91
C ILE A 49 -37.02 15.63 17.66
N SER A 50 -37.17 15.59 18.99
CA SER A 50 -37.41 16.78 19.81
C SER A 50 -36.30 17.83 19.68
N ILE A 51 -35.04 17.39 19.63
CA ILE A 51 -33.88 18.30 19.48
C ILE A 51 -33.86 18.92 18.08
N LEU A 52 -34.10 18.11 17.04
CA LEU A 52 -34.11 18.59 15.65
C LEU A 52 -35.26 19.56 15.37
N GLU A 53 -36.44 19.33 15.96
CA GLU A 53 -37.59 20.25 15.86
C GLU A 53 -37.29 21.62 16.49
N LYS A 54 -36.61 21.64 17.63
CA LYS A 54 -36.17 22.88 18.29
C LYS A 54 -35.00 23.56 17.56
N ALA A 55 -34.13 22.79 16.90
CA ALA A 55 -33.02 23.31 16.10
C ALA A 55 -33.48 24.01 14.80
N LYS A 56 -34.61 23.58 14.23
CA LYS A 56 -35.14 24.08 12.95
C LYS A 56 -35.35 25.60 12.89
N PRO A 57 -36.00 26.28 13.86
CA PRO A 57 -36.13 27.75 13.85
C PRO A 57 -34.82 28.49 14.16
N GLU A 58 -33.95 27.94 15.00
CA GLU A 58 -32.69 28.57 15.41
C GLU A 58 -31.62 28.53 14.32
N SER A 59 -31.63 27.50 13.46
CA SER A 59 -30.74 27.40 12.28
C SER A 59 -30.85 28.58 11.31
N LYS A 60 -31.96 29.32 11.32
CA LYS A 60 -32.18 30.51 10.48
C LYS A 60 -31.48 31.77 10.99
N LYS A 61 -30.97 31.77 12.23
CA LYS A 61 -30.33 32.93 12.88
C LYS A 61 -28.80 32.88 12.84
N LEU A 62 -28.22 31.80 12.33
CA LEU A 62 -26.78 31.58 12.25
C LEU A 62 -26.12 32.36 11.09
N ASP A 63 -24.84 32.69 11.24
CA ASP A 63 -24.02 33.24 10.14
C ASP A 63 -23.61 32.16 9.12
N GLU A 64 -23.03 32.58 7.99
CA GLU A 64 -22.71 31.67 6.87
C GLU A 64 -21.67 30.59 7.25
N ALA A 65 -20.68 30.92 8.08
CA ALA A 65 -19.66 29.96 8.52
C ALA A 65 -20.24 28.89 9.46
N ALA A 66 -21.09 29.30 10.41
CA ALA A 66 -21.78 28.37 11.30
C ALA A 66 -22.82 27.50 10.56
N GLN A 67 -23.40 28.00 9.46
CA GLN A 67 -24.30 27.22 8.60
C GLN A 67 -23.58 26.11 7.83
N GLU A 68 -22.42 26.38 7.24
CA GLU A 68 -21.63 25.37 6.52
C GLU A 68 -21.17 24.24 7.45
N ASP A 69 -20.78 24.60 8.67
CA ASP A 69 -20.39 23.65 9.68
C ASP A 69 -21.58 22.83 10.20
N LEU A 70 -22.76 23.44 10.36
CA LEU A 70 -23.98 22.74 10.74
C LEU A 70 -24.45 21.77 9.63
N GLU A 71 -24.29 22.15 8.36
CA GLU A 71 -24.61 21.33 7.19
C GLU A 71 -23.83 19.99 7.21
N LYS A 72 -22.53 20.03 7.47
CA LYS A 72 -21.68 18.82 7.56
C LYS A 72 -22.15 17.83 8.62
N VAL A 73 -22.59 18.34 9.79
CA VAL A 73 -23.10 17.51 10.89
C VAL A 73 -24.47 16.93 10.56
N LEU A 74 -25.35 17.71 9.92
CA LEU A 74 -26.68 17.25 9.50
C LEU A 74 -26.61 16.18 8.40
N GLU A 75 -25.70 16.30 7.43
CA GLU A 75 -25.54 15.29 6.38
C GLU A 75 -24.96 13.99 6.95
N SER A 76 -23.99 14.08 7.85
CA SER A 76 -23.44 12.95 8.63
C SER A 76 -24.52 12.24 9.46
N CYS A 77 -25.45 12.98 10.06
CA CYS A 77 -26.55 12.42 10.85
C CYS A 77 -27.60 11.76 9.95
N LYS A 78 -27.90 12.38 8.81
CA LYS A 78 -28.83 11.88 7.79
C LYS A 78 -28.39 10.55 7.19
N GLU A 79 -27.12 10.42 6.84
CA GLU A 79 -26.58 9.17 6.32
C GLU A 79 -26.78 8.01 7.31
N LYS A 80 -26.52 8.24 8.61
CA LYS A 80 -26.74 7.23 9.67
C LYS A 80 -28.22 6.91 9.83
N ALA A 81 -29.11 7.92 9.82
CA ALA A 81 -30.54 7.73 9.95
C ALA A 81 -31.16 6.95 8.77
N GLU A 82 -30.69 7.18 7.53
CA GLU A 82 -31.15 6.44 6.35
C GLU A 82 -30.77 4.96 6.43
N ARG A 83 -29.55 4.67 6.89
CA ARG A 83 -29.08 3.30 7.14
C ARG A 83 -29.92 2.62 8.21
N LEU A 84 -30.18 3.32 9.32
CA LEU A 84 -31.02 2.80 10.41
C LEU A 84 -32.44 2.48 9.94
N ASN A 85 -33.06 3.37 9.16
CA ASN A 85 -34.39 3.19 8.56
C ASN A 85 -34.44 1.95 7.66
N LYS A 86 -33.40 1.74 6.85
CA LYS A 86 -33.29 0.58 5.97
C LYS A 86 -33.24 -0.73 6.75
N ILE A 87 -32.53 -0.76 7.87
CA ILE A 87 -32.45 -1.93 8.75
C ILE A 87 -33.84 -2.21 9.36
N PHE A 88 -34.48 -1.21 9.96
CA PHE A 88 -35.81 -1.37 10.57
C PHE A 88 -36.86 -1.86 9.54
N LYS A 89 -36.89 -1.27 8.33
CA LYS A 89 -37.80 -1.68 7.24
C LYS A 89 -37.55 -3.09 6.71
N LYS A 90 -36.34 -3.62 6.79
CA LYS A 90 -36.03 -4.98 6.35
C LYS A 90 -36.29 -6.03 7.43
N VAL A 91 -36.11 -5.67 8.69
CA VAL A 91 -36.12 -6.62 9.81
C VAL A 91 -37.52 -6.78 10.42
N LEU A 92 -38.36 -5.73 10.37
CA LEU A 92 -39.61 -5.67 11.13
C LEU A 92 -40.91 -6.03 10.35
N PRO A 93 -41.11 -5.75 9.03
CA PRO A 93 -42.32 -6.15 8.32
C PRO A 93 -42.16 -7.40 7.41
N GLY A 94 -43.04 -8.41 7.56
CA GLY A 94 -43.34 -9.44 6.54
C GLY A 94 -43.34 -10.92 7.01
N ASP A 95 -44.53 -11.51 7.16
CA ASP A 95 -44.87 -12.80 7.80
C ASP A 95 -44.39 -14.13 7.14
N ALA A 96 -43.24 -14.20 6.46
CA ALA A 96 -42.84 -15.42 5.72
C ALA A 96 -41.43 -16.00 5.98
N ASP A 97 -40.53 -15.30 6.68
CA ASP A 97 -39.17 -15.79 6.97
C ASP A 97 -38.86 -15.74 8.49
N GLY A 98 -38.06 -16.68 8.97
CA GLY A 98 -37.58 -16.73 10.36
C GLY A 98 -36.88 -15.43 10.78
N ARG A 99 -37.14 -14.97 12.01
CA ARG A 99 -36.72 -13.66 12.54
C ARG A 99 -35.20 -13.41 12.44
N LEU A 100 -34.40 -14.44 12.74
CA LEU A 100 -32.93 -14.37 12.68
C LEU A 100 -32.40 -14.38 11.24
N ASP A 101 -33.09 -15.04 10.32
CA ASP A 101 -32.73 -15.09 8.90
C ASP A 101 -33.05 -13.77 8.17
N ARG A 102 -34.13 -13.07 8.54
CA ARG A 102 -34.39 -11.71 8.04
C ARG A 102 -33.33 -10.72 8.51
N TYR A 103 -32.94 -10.84 9.78
CA TYR A 103 -31.88 -10.01 10.36
C TYR A 103 -30.51 -10.31 9.74
N ARG A 104 -30.13 -11.60 9.62
CA ARG A 104 -28.92 -12.02 8.90
C ARG A 104 -28.95 -11.53 7.45
N LYS A 105 -30.04 -11.69 6.68
CA LYS A 105 -30.11 -11.22 5.28
C LYS A 105 -30.06 -9.69 5.14
N ALA A 106 -30.56 -8.94 6.11
CA ALA A 106 -30.50 -7.48 6.10
C ALA A 106 -29.08 -6.96 6.38
N VAL A 107 -28.34 -7.66 7.24
CA VAL A 107 -26.99 -7.32 7.70
C VAL A 107 -25.88 -8.01 6.88
N SER A 108 -26.16 -9.13 6.22
CA SER A 108 -25.23 -9.87 5.34
C SER A 108 -25.23 -9.40 3.88
N ALA A 109 -26.20 -8.57 3.49
CA ALA A 109 -26.07 -7.76 2.30
C ALA A 109 -25.01 -6.67 2.56
N PRO A 110 -24.09 -6.39 1.62
CA PRO A 110 -22.93 -5.53 1.85
C PRO A 110 -23.35 -4.07 1.94
N PHE A 111 -23.92 -3.68 3.07
CA PHE A 111 -24.01 -2.29 3.50
C PHE A 111 -22.86 -2.08 4.48
N LYS A 112 -21.83 -1.34 4.06
CA LYS A 112 -20.68 -0.91 4.89
C LYS A 112 -21.12 0.05 6.02
N GLY A 113 -22.06 -0.34 6.88
CA GLY A 113 -22.66 0.60 7.83
C GLY A 113 -23.22 -0.06 9.07
N GLY A 114 -22.43 0.01 10.14
CA GLY A 114 -22.77 0.11 11.57
C GLY A 114 -23.89 -0.76 12.13
N ARG A 115 -23.67 -1.33 13.31
CA ARG A 115 -24.70 -2.02 14.08
C ARG A 115 -25.80 -1.02 14.51
N VAL A 116 -27.01 -1.49 14.84
CA VAL A 116 -28.14 -0.56 15.15
C VAL A 116 -27.84 0.32 16.36
N GLU A 117 -27.14 -0.21 17.36
CA GLU A 117 -26.65 0.49 18.54
C GLU A 117 -25.59 1.55 18.20
N GLU A 118 -24.65 1.24 17.30
CA GLU A 118 -23.59 2.16 16.86
C GLU A 118 -24.14 3.29 15.98
N LEU A 119 -25.08 2.96 15.08
CA LEU A 119 -25.75 3.95 14.24
C LEU A 119 -26.56 4.92 15.11
N MET A 120 -27.26 4.40 16.12
CA MET A 120 -28.02 5.23 17.06
C MET A 120 -27.11 6.05 17.97
N GLU A 121 -26.00 5.49 18.46
CA GLU A 121 -24.97 6.23 19.20
C GLU A 121 -24.43 7.40 18.38
N GLY A 122 -24.08 7.15 17.11
CA GLY A 122 -23.62 8.19 16.19
C GLY A 122 -24.65 9.29 15.97
N ILE A 123 -25.93 8.93 15.79
CA ILE A 123 -27.03 9.89 15.66
C ILE A 123 -27.19 10.73 16.94
N LEU A 124 -27.08 10.12 18.13
CA LEU A 124 -27.17 10.82 19.41
C LEU A 124 -25.99 11.78 19.64
N ARG A 125 -24.77 11.40 19.22
CA ARG A 125 -23.59 12.28 19.26
C ARG A 125 -23.72 13.46 18.31
N ASP A 126 -24.23 13.23 17.10
CA ASP A 126 -24.50 14.31 16.15
C ASP A 126 -25.59 15.25 16.70
N ALA A 127 -26.65 14.71 17.32
CA ALA A 127 -27.67 15.51 17.99
C ALA A 127 -27.12 16.31 19.19
N GLN A 128 -26.16 15.75 19.94
CA GLN A 128 -25.46 16.43 21.02
C GLN A 128 -24.60 17.59 20.50
N LEU A 129 -23.88 17.42 19.39
CA LEU A 129 -23.10 18.48 18.75
C LEU A 129 -23.99 19.62 18.24
N ILE A 130 -25.16 19.28 17.68
CA ILE A 130 -26.17 20.26 17.27
C ILE A 130 -26.66 21.07 18.49
N ALA A 131 -26.86 20.42 19.64
CA ALA A 131 -27.38 21.04 20.85
C ALA A 131 -26.35 21.85 21.68
N THR A 132 -25.06 21.51 21.64
CA THR A 132 -24.02 22.09 22.51
C THR A 132 -23.18 23.18 21.87
N ASP A 133 -22.78 22.99 20.62
CA ASP A 133 -21.70 23.79 20.03
C ASP A 133 -22.22 24.75 18.93
N LYS A 134 -23.27 24.34 18.21
CA LYS A 134 -23.74 25.06 17.00
C LYS A 134 -25.04 25.83 17.18
N LEU A 135 -25.88 25.46 18.15
CA LEU A 135 -27.17 26.12 18.45
C LEU A 135 -27.43 26.14 19.97
N MET A 136 -26.59 26.88 20.69
CA MET A 136 -26.67 27.06 22.15
C MET A 136 -28.09 27.47 22.60
N GLY A 137 -28.71 26.67 23.47
CA GLY A 137 -30.06 26.91 24.03
C GLY A 137 -31.21 26.10 23.41
N VAL A 138 -30.93 25.23 22.43
CA VAL A 138 -31.93 24.37 21.78
C VAL A 138 -32.40 23.20 22.66
N ALA A 139 -31.57 22.71 23.59
CA ALA A 139 -31.91 21.64 24.53
C ALA A 139 -31.83 22.15 25.98
N SER A 140 -32.75 21.71 26.85
CA SER A 140 -32.65 22.00 28.29
C SER A 140 -31.52 21.20 28.94
N ASP A 141 -31.02 21.63 30.10
CA ASP A 141 -30.02 20.89 30.88
C ASP A 141 -30.44 19.44 31.15
N GLU A 142 -31.75 19.22 31.30
CA GLU A 142 -32.34 17.90 31.47
C GLU A 142 -32.28 17.06 30.19
N GLN A 143 -32.55 17.64 29.02
CA GLN A 143 -32.39 16.96 27.72
C GLN A 143 -30.92 16.69 27.38
N MET A 144 -30.01 17.58 27.79
CA MET A 144 -28.57 17.40 27.62
C MET A 144 -28.03 16.25 28.48
N LYS A 145 -28.55 16.13 29.70
CA LYS A 145 -28.27 14.99 30.58
C LYS A 145 -28.85 13.69 30.00
N GLU A 146 -30.09 13.73 29.52
CA GLU A 146 -30.76 12.58 28.90
C GLU A 146 -30.04 12.09 27.62
N LEU A 147 -29.49 13.01 26.81
CA LEU A 147 -28.62 12.68 25.67
C LEU A 147 -27.33 11.98 26.11
N GLY A 148 -26.67 12.50 27.15
CA GLY A 148 -25.45 11.90 27.68
C GLY A 148 -25.67 10.48 28.20
N ASP A 149 -26.78 10.28 28.92
CA ASP A 149 -27.18 8.96 29.43
C ASP A 149 -27.54 8.02 28.26
N ALA A 150 -28.25 8.50 27.23
CA ALA A 150 -28.58 7.71 26.04
C ALA A 150 -27.35 7.27 25.23
N ILE A 151 -26.35 8.14 25.06
CA ILE A 151 -25.09 7.81 24.36
C ILE A 151 -24.35 6.73 25.14
N LYS A 152 -24.27 6.88 26.47
CA LYS A 152 -23.61 5.90 27.34
C LYS A 152 -24.29 4.54 27.26
N GLU A 153 -25.62 4.50 27.28
CA GLU A 153 -26.38 3.25 27.15
C GLU A 153 -26.21 2.57 25.78
N MET A 154 -26.12 3.32 24.68
CA MET A 154 -25.86 2.71 23.36
C MET A 154 -24.44 2.12 23.28
N ASN A 155 -23.46 2.81 23.85
CA ASN A 155 -22.06 2.38 23.89
C ASN A 155 -21.84 1.16 24.80
N GLU A 156 -22.58 1.07 25.92
CA GLU A 156 -22.52 -0.07 26.85
C GLU A 156 -23.41 -1.25 26.43
N MET A 157 -24.11 -1.13 25.30
CA MET A 157 -25.06 -2.15 24.84
C MET A 157 -24.36 -3.42 24.35
N PRO A 158 -24.84 -4.62 24.73
CA PRO A 158 -24.40 -5.86 24.12
C PRO A 158 -24.66 -5.83 22.62
N SER A 159 -23.72 -6.35 21.84
CA SER A 159 -23.84 -6.25 20.38
C SER A 159 -25.13 -6.89 19.87
N SER A 160 -25.81 -6.19 18.95
CA SER A 160 -26.99 -6.73 18.27
C SER A 160 -26.68 -7.95 17.38
N LEU A 161 -25.40 -8.25 17.16
CA LEU A 161 -24.87 -9.44 16.50
C LEU A 161 -24.03 -10.24 17.49
N HIS A 162 -24.21 -11.57 17.53
CA HIS A 162 -23.20 -12.42 18.14
C HIS A 162 -22.03 -12.58 17.16
N ASP A 163 -20.80 -12.32 17.61
CA ASP A 163 -19.59 -12.61 16.85
C ASP A 163 -19.58 -14.12 16.51
N GLU A 164 -19.83 -14.43 15.25
CA GLU A 164 -19.82 -15.80 14.76
C GLU A 164 -18.38 -16.30 14.62
N THR A 165 -17.80 -16.74 15.73
CA THR A 165 -16.86 -17.86 15.75
C THR A 165 -17.54 -19.04 16.43
N SER A 166 -18.20 -19.86 15.60
CA SER A 166 -18.58 -21.26 15.83
C SER A 166 -19.40 -21.63 17.07
N SER A 167 -20.72 -21.79 16.88
CA SER A 167 -21.43 -22.98 17.35
C SER A 167 -22.52 -23.36 16.35
N VAL A 168 -22.31 -24.45 15.61
CA VAL A 168 -23.36 -25.06 14.78
C VAL A 168 -24.25 -25.86 15.72
N SER A 169 -25.43 -25.34 16.04
CA SER A 169 -26.52 -26.14 16.61
C SER A 169 -27.23 -26.85 15.46
N GLN A 170 -26.90 -28.12 15.22
CA GLN A 170 -27.73 -29.00 14.40
C GLN A 170 -28.69 -29.77 15.32
N THR A 171 -29.98 -29.47 15.22
CA THR A 171 -31.03 -30.32 15.78
C THR A 171 -31.28 -31.50 14.84
N HIS A 172 -31.00 -32.72 15.32
CA HIS A 172 -31.31 -33.96 14.61
C HIS A 172 -32.46 -34.68 15.33
N SER A 173 -33.52 -34.97 14.59
CA SER A 173 -34.63 -35.83 15.03
C SER A 173 -34.49 -37.19 14.35
N GLY A 174 -33.65 -38.05 14.93
CA GLY A 174 -33.46 -39.44 14.50
C GLY A 174 -32.93 -40.30 15.65
N SER A 175 -33.29 -41.58 15.67
CA SER A 175 -32.84 -42.53 16.69
C SER A 175 -31.42 -43.04 16.37
N GLY A 176 -30.43 -42.56 17.12
CA GLY A 176 -29.02 -42.98 17.02
C GLY A 176 -28.19 -42.38 18.17
N HIS A 177 -26.96 -42.88 18.36
CA HIS A 177 -26.09 -42.44 19.45
C HIS A 177 -25.81 -40.93 19.39
N ASN A 178 -26.06 -40.25 20.50
CA ASN A 178 -25.90 -38.81 20.63
C ASN A 178 -24.70 -38.50 21.53
N ILE A 179 -23.78 -37.67 21.03
CA ILE A 179 -22.66 -37.11 21.79
C ILE A 179 -23.06 -35.69 22.19
N ALA A 180 -23.31 -35.45 23.47
CA ALA A 180 -23.55 -34.11 23.99
C ALA A 180 -22.25 -33.56 24.59
N ASN A 181 -21.78 -32.43 24.07
CA ASN A 181 -20.63 -31.72 24.63
C ASN A 181 -21.06 -30.30 25.02
N THR A 182 -21.04 -29.99 26.31
CA THR A 182 -21.39 -28.66 26.85
C THR A 182 -20.19 -28.10 27.62
N GLY A 183 -19.24 -27.51 26.89
CA GLY A 183 -18.17 -26.70 27.48
C GLY A 183 -17.07 -27.46 28.25
N PRO A 184 -16.15 -26.73 28.90
CA PRO A 184 -14.94 -27.29 29.49
C PRO A 184 -15.28 -28.04 30.80
N GLY A 185 -15.48 -29.34 30.68
CA GLY A 185 -15.76 -30.28 31.77
C GLY A 185 -15.96 -31.69 31.21
N SER A 186 -15.81 -32.70 32.07
CA SER A 186 -15.84 -34.14 31.73
C SER A 186 -16.94 -34.55 30.73
N THR A 187 -16.55 -35.32 29.70
CA THR A 187 -17.43 -35.85 28.66
C THR A 187 -18.15 -37.11 29.16
N ASN A 188 -19.48 -37.10 29.19
CA ASN A 188 -20.29 -38.28 29.49
C ASN A 188 -20.83 -38.90 28.20
N ILE A 189 -20.47 -40.16 27.94
CA ILE A 189 -21.08 -40.98 26.89
C ILE A 189 -22.10 -41.90 27.57
N GLN A 190 -23.38 -41.74 27.24
CA GLN A 190 -24.43 -42.66 27.69
C GLN A 190 -24.83 -43.55 26.52
N LEU A 191 -24.39 -44.81 26.58
CA LEU A 191 -24.87 -45.87 25.70
C LEU A 191 -26.11 -46.50 26.34
N GLY A 192 -27.10 -46.83 25.51
CA GLY A 192 -28.32 -47.50 25.93
C GLY A 192 -28.06 -48.83 26.62
N GLU A 193 -29.08 -49.25 27.38
CA GLU A 193 -29.16 -50.38 28.32
C GLU A 193 -28.11 -51.50 28.13
N ASN A 194 -27.24 -51.65 29.15
CA ASN A 194 -26.24 -52.71 29.38
C ASN A 194 -24.83 -52.59 28.74
N SER A 195 -24.07 -51.53 29.01
CA SER A 195 -22.59 -51.65 29.07
C SER A 195 -21.87 -50.47 29.75
N SER A 196 -20.67 -50.76 30.26
CA SER A 196 -19.88 -49.99 31.23
C SER A 196 -19.38 -48.61 30.77
N GLN A 197 -19.33 -47.65 31.71
CA GLN A 197 -18.76 -46.31 31.53
C GLN A 197 -17.22 -46.33 31.50
N TYR A 198 -16.61 -45.57 30.58
CA TYR A 198 -15.18 -45.27 30.56
C TYR A 198 -14.96 -43.76 30.74
N ASN A 199 -14.17 -43.38 31.75
CA ASN A 199 -13.70 -42.00 31.95
C ASN A 199 -12.33 -41.84 31.29
N ILE A 200 -12.20 -40.92 30.33
CA ILE A 200 -10.91 -40.49 29.79
C ILE A 200 -10.64 -39.07 30.29
N THR A 201 -9.58 -38.90 31.07
CA THR A 201 -9.09 -37.60 31.55
C THR A 201 -7.83 -37.20 30.77
N GLY A 202 -7.92 -36.12 29.97
CA GLY A 202 -6.78 -35.52 29.29
C GLY A 202 -7.19 -34.29 28.47
N THR A 203 -6.49 -33.17 28.67
CA THR A 203 -6.73 -31.89 27.99
C THR A 203 -6.17 -31.91 26.56
N ALA A 204 -7.02 -31.63 25.56
CA ALA A 204 -6.62 -31.38 24.17
C ALA A 204 -6.79 -29.88 23.87
N HIS A 205 -5.71 -29.22 23.42
CA HIS A 205 -5.71 -27.81 23.02
C HIS A 205 -5.87 -27.69 21.49
N PHE A 206 -6.89 -26.96 21.06
CA PHE A 206 -7.02 -26.37 19.72
C PHE A 206 -6.98 -24.85 19.90
N GLY A 207 -6.12 -24.15 19.16
CA GLY A 207 -5.90 -22.71 19.32
C GLY A 207 -6.66 -21.89 18.28
N ASP A 208 -7.50 -20.96 18.76
CA ASP A 208 -8.12 -19.89 17.99
C ASP A 208 -7.23 -18.63 18.00
N ASN A 209 -7.05 -18.04 16.80
CA ASN A 209 -6.44 -16.74 16.61
C ASN A 209 -7.51 -15.65 16.75
N THR A 210 -7.51 -14.93 17.86
CA THR A 210 -7.59 -13.46 17.98
C THR A 210 -7.89 -13.11 19.44
N THR A 211 -6.87 -12.74 20.20
CA THR A 211 -7.05 -12.01 21.46
C THR A 211 -6.17 -10.77 21.44
N VAL A 212 -6.84 -9.61 21.49
CA VAL A 212 -6.24 -8.31 21.78
C VAL A 212 -5.75 -8.36 23.22
N HIS A 213 -4.44 -8.43 23.41
CA HIS A 213 -3.82 -8.28 24.72
C HIS A 213 -3.33 -6.85 24.90
N ASN A 214 -4.03 -6.08 25.73
CA ASN A 214 -3.48 -4.92 26.43
C ASN A 214 -2.49 -5.41 27.49
N TYR A 215 -1.16 -5.28 27.30
CA TYR A 215 -0.19 -5.43 28.40
C TYR A 215 1.13 -4.63 28.18
N PRO A 216 1.78 -4.19 29.27
CA PRO A 216 2.93 -3.26 29.28
C PRO A 216 4.29 -3.96 29.00
N ASN A 217 5.24 -3.19 28.45
CA ASN A 217 6.70 -3.40 28.30
C ASN A 217 7.20 -4.83 27.94
N GLN A 218 7.57 -5.02 26.66
CA GLN A 218 7.96 -6.28 26.03
C GLN A 218 9.48 -6.54 25.94
N ASP A 219 10.14 -6.82 27.07
CA ASP A 219 11.45 -7.50 27.00
C ASP A 219 11.37 -9.02 27.24
N GLN A 220 10.20 -9.61 27.51
CA GLN A 220 10.11 -11.04 27.89
C GLN A 220 8.80 -11.78 27.52
N LEU A 221 8.33 -11.73 26.27
CA LEU A 221 7.46 -12.82 25.78
C LEU A 221 8.34 -13.97 25.25
N LYS A 222 8.66 -14.93 26.12
CA LYS A 222 9.37 -16.16 25.72
C LYS A 222 8.53 -16.90 24.68
N TRP A 223 8.97 -16.91 23.41
CA TRP A 223 8.36 -17.73 22.37
C TRP A 223 8.27 -19.19 22.84
N ASN A 224 7.05 -19.70 22.90
CA ASN A 224 6.78 -21.09 23.23
C ASN A 224 6.52 -21.87 21.94
N PRO A 225 7.36 -22.86 21.58
CA PRO A 225 7.10 -23.74 20.45
C PRO A 225 5.68 -24.33 20.52
N ASN A 226 5.15 -24.66 21.69
CA ASN A 226 3.82 -25.26 21.85
C ASN A 226 2.64 -24.29 21.62
N GLN A 227 2.89 -23.00 21.38
CA GLN A 227 1.85 -22.00 21.04
C GLN A 227 1.77 -21.64 19.54
N GLY A 228 2.78 -21.98 18.73
CA GLY A 228 2.74 -21.79 17.28
C GLY A 228 3.74 -20.74 16.78
N ASN A 229 3.53 -20.29 15.54
CA ASN A 229 4.33 -19.21 14.95
C ASN A 229 3.77 -17.85 15.42
N ILE A 230 4.63 -16.94 15.88
CA ILE A 230 4.21 -15.58 16.29
C ILE A 230 4.07 -14.68 15.06
N HIS A 231 4.99 -14.82 14.09
CA HIS A 231 4.96 -14.02 12.87
C HIS A 231 4.71 -14.91 11.64
N TRP A 232 3.75 -14.50 10.81
CA TRP A 232 3.39 -15.19 9.57
C TRP A 232 3.28 -14.18 8.43
N ALA A 233 4.27 -14.19 7.54
CA ALA A 233 4.38 -13.26 6.42
C ALA A 233 4.55 -14.04 5.11
N ILE A 234 3.49 -14.75 4.73
CA ILE A 234 3.41 -15.50 3.47
C ILE A 234 2.36 -14.85 2.56
N PRO A 235 2.66 -14.62 1.26
CA PRO A 235 1.81 -13.80 0.39
C PRO A 235 0.55 -14.50 -0.13
N ARG A 236 0.40 -15.81 0.08
CA ARG A 236 -0.72 -16.60 -0.43
C ARG A 236 -0.98 -17.80 0.45
N GLU A 237 -2.21 -18.29 0.44
CA GLU A 237 -2.57 -19.54 1.10
C GLU A 237 -1.99 -20.76 0.36
N GLY A 238 -1.91 -21.89 1.06
CA GLY A 238 -1.50 -23.16 0.46
C GLY A 238 -2.48 -23.60 -0.63
N ASN A 239 -1.94 -24.08 -1.75
CA ASN A 239 -2.77 -24.60 -2.84
C ASN A 239 -3.49 -25.90 -2.41
N PRO A 240 -4.84 -25.95 -2.35
CA PRO A 240 -5.57 -27.13 -1.92
C PRO A 240 -5.41 -28.32 -2.89
N ASN A 241 -5.01 -28.04 -4.13
CA ASN A 241 -4.75 -29.05 -5.15
C ASN A 241 -3.30 -29.56 -5.14
N PHE A 242 -2.46 -29.10 -4.20
CA PHE A 242 -1.10 -29.62 -4.06
C PHE A 242 -1.13 -31.15 -3.94
N THR A 243 -0.29 -31.80 -4.74
CA THR A 243 -0.28 -33.25 -4.91
C THR A 243 1.16 -33.72 -5.00
N GLY A 244 1.44 -34.85 -4.35
CA GLY A 244 2.75 -35.47 -4.37
C GLY A 244 3.78 -34.85 -3.42
N GLN A 245 5.05 -35.16 -3.70
CA GLN A 245 6.23 -34.66 -2.98
C GLN A 245 6.24 -34.98 -1.47
N LYS A 246 5.50 -35.99 -1.03
CA LYS A 246 5.42 -36.40 0.39
C LYS A 246 6.78 -36.81 0.94
N GLU A 247 7.55 -37.56 0.14
CA GLU A 247 8.91 -37.99 0.50
C GLU A 247 9.85 -36.79 0.65
N LEU A 248 9.79 -35.84 -0.28
CA LEU A 248 10.57 -34.60 -0.22
C LEU A 248 10.19 -33.74 0.99
N LEU A 249 8.90 -33.58 1.26
CA LEU A 249 8.42 -32.85 2.44
C LEU A 249 8.85 -33.54 3.74
N GLN A 250 8.83 -34.88 3.78
CA GLN A 250 9.29 -35.65 4.92
C GLN A 250 10.81 -35.55 5.11
N GLU A 251 11.58 -35.60 4.02
CA GLU A 251 13.02 -35.36 4.03
C GLU A 251 13.34 -33.96 4.58
N MET A 252 12.66 -32.95 4.04
CA MET A 252 12.78 -31.57 4.50
C MET A 252 12.43 -31.45 5.99
N LYS A 253 11.35 -32.09 6.45
CA LYS A 253 10.96 -32.10 7.87
C LYS A 253 12.08 -32.68 8.75
N THR A 254 12.62 -33.83 8.38
CA THR A 254 13.71 -34.47 9.14
C THR A 254 14.96 -33.59 9.20
N LYS A 255 15.33 -32.93 8.10
CA LYS A 255 16.59 -32.17 8.01
C LYS A 255 16.50 -30.74 8.56
N LEU A 256 15.35 -30.08 8.38
CA LEU A 256 15.16 -28.66 8.66
C LEU A 256 14.44 -28.38 9.99
N CYS A 257 13.87 -29.40 10.66
CA CYS A 257 13.27 -29.21 11.97
C CYS A 257 14.25 -28.50 12.95
N PRO A 258 13.82 -27.44 13.64
CA PRO A 258 14.66 -26.74 14.60
C PRO A 258 14.89 -27.60 15.84
N SER A 259 16.16 -27.79 16.23
CA SER A 259 16.52 -28.46 17.48
C SER A 259 16.51 -27.43 18.63
N ILE A 260 15.76 -27.73 19.70
CA ILE A 260 15.65 -26.85 20.87
C ILE A 260 16.90 -26.97 21.77
N SER A 261 17.53 -28.14 21.78
CA SER A 261 18.70 -28.48 22.58
C SER A 261 20.00 -28.42 21.77
N GLY A 262 20.88 -27.46 22.05
CA GLY A 262 22.31 -27.58 21.72
C GLY A 262 22.94 -26.41 20.96
N GLU A 263 24.05 -25.93 21.51
CA GLU A 263 24.98 -24.94 21.01
C GLU A 263 25.60 -25.33 19.65
N GLY A 264 25.92 -24.33 18.82
CA GLY A 264 26.82 -24.50 17.67
C GLY A 264 26.20 -24.92 16.32
N GLN A 265 24.89 -24.82 16.10
CA GLN A 265 24.33 -25.12 14.77
C GLN A 265 24.53 -23.96 13.78
N SER A 266 25.20 -24.23 12.66
CA SER A 266 25.25 -23.32 11.50
C SER A 266 23.88 -23.19 10.83
N ARG A 267 23.64 -22.06 10.14
CA ARG A 267 22.44 -21.84 9.31
C ARG A 267 22.10 -23.06 8.45
N LYS A 268 20.85 -23.53 8.55
CA LYS A 268 20.32 -24.60 7.70
C LYS A 268 19.77 -23.99 6.42
N CYS A 269 20.23 -24.47 5.27
CA CYS A 269 19.72 -24.03 3.97
C CYS A 269 19.37 -25.23 3.10
N PHE A 270 18.18 -25.21 2.50
CA PHE A 270 17.76 -26.17 1.50
C PHE A 270 17.47 -25.41 0.20
N ALA A 271 17.98 -25.91 -0.93
CA ALA A 271 17.75 -25.28 -2.22
C ALA A 271 16.97 -26.21 -3.16
N ILE A 272 15.87 -25.71 -3.73
CA ILE A 272 15.13 -26.37 -4.79
C ILE A 272 15.36 -25.59 -6.08
N VAL A 273 15.95 -26.25 -7.08
CA VAL A 273 16.10 -25.69 -8.43
C VAL A 273 15.22 -26.43 -9.42
N GLY A 274 14.98 -25.85 -10.59
CA GLY A 274 14.31 -26.55 -11.69
C GLY A 274 13.47 -25.63 -12.56
N ILE A 275 12.74 -26.22 -13.49
CA ILE A 275 12.00 -25.46 -14.51
C ILE A 275 10.88 -24.61 -13.92
N GLY A 276 10.54 -23.51 -14.60
CA GLY A 276 9.43 -22.64 -14.22
C GLY A 276 8.12 -23.41 -14.17
N GLY A 277 7.29 -23.22 -13.14
CA GLY A 277 6.01 -23.93 -13.01
C GLY A 277 6.09 -25.41 -12.63
N ALA A 278 7.26 -25.94 -12.24
CA ALA A 278 7.40 -27.30 -11.70
C ALA A 278 6.86 -27.48 -10.27
N GLY A 279 6.45 -26.39 -9.60
CA GLY A 279 5.90 -26.44 -8.23
C GLY A 279 6.90 -26.21 -7.10
N LYS A 280 8.09 -25.64 -7.38
CA LYS A 280 9.12 -25.33 -6.36
C LYS A 280 8.57 -24.49 -5.19
N SER A 281 7.93 -23.38 -5.52
CA SER A 281 7.31 -22.47 -4.55
C SER A 281 6.17 -23.16 -3.80
N GLU A 282 5.44 -24.07 -4.45
CA GLU A 282 4.36 -24.85 -3.82
C GLU A 282 4.89 -25.85 -2.78
N VAL A 283 6.03 -26.49 -3.02
CA VAL A 283 6.67 -27.39 -2.04
C VAL A 283 7.01 -26.64 -0.76
N TYR A 284 7.62 -25.45 -0.87
CA TYR A 284 7.98 -24.66 0.31
C TYR A 284 6.79 -24.02 1.01
N MET A 285 5.76 -23.61 0.26
CA MET A 285 4.47 -23.22 0.82
C MET A 285 3.86 -24.35 1.66
N ASN A 286 3.86 -25.57 1.15
CA ASN A 286 3.32 -26.72 1.88
C ASN A 286 4.20 -27.08 3.08
N TYR A 287 5.53 -27.00 2.96
CA TYR A 287 6.44 -27.19 4.08
C TYR A 287 6.18 -26.20 5.22
N ALA A 288 5.98 -24.92 4.91
CA ALA A 288 5.68 -23.89 5.89
C ALA A 288 4.37 -24.16 6.67
N ASN A 289 3.42 -24.87 6.05
CA ASN A 289 2.15 -25.28 6.66
C ASN A 289 2.21 -26.60 7.45
N ILE A 290 3.34 -27.33 7.40
CA ILE A 290 3.54 -28.50 8.28
C ILE A 290 3.61 -28.00 9.72
N PRO A 291 3.15 -28.78 10.74
CA PRO A 291 3.27 -28.42 12.16
C PRO A 291 4.72 -28.47 12.68
N VAL A 292 5.67 -27.88 11.96
CA VAL A 292 7.00 -27.50 12.41
C VAL A 292 6.90 -26.05 12.88
N ARG A 293 7.33 -25.77 14.10
CA ARG A 293 7.04 -24.49 14.73
C ARG A 293 8.28 -23.62 14.76
N PHE A 294 8.17 -22.46 14.12
CA PHE A 294 9.15 -21.39 14.07
C PHE A 294 8.62 -20.22 14.91
N TRP A 295 9.49 -19.31 15.32
CA TRP A 295 9.06 -18.01 15.84
C TRP A 295 8.41 -17.17 14.74
N GLY A 296 8.95 -17.20 13.53
CA GLY A 296 8.39 -16.52 12.38
C GLY A 296 8.67 -17.22 11.07
N VAL A 297 7.74 -17.09 10.13
CA VAL A 297 7.87 -17.55 8.73
C VAL A 297 7.72 -16.36 7.79
N PHE A 298 8.72 -16.13 6.95
CA PHE A 298 8.81 -14.95 6.10
C PHE A 298 9.12 -15.32 4.66
N TRP A 299 8.29 -14.83 3.76
CA TRP A 299 8.48 -14.94 2.31
C TRP A 299 9.26 -13.74 1.78
N ILE A 300 10.38 -14.02 1.12
CA ILE A 300 11.29 -13.04 0.55
C ILE A 300 11.27 -13.17 -0.96
N ASP A 301 10.85 -12.12 -1.67
CA ASP A 301 10.93 -12.07 -3.12
C ASP A 301 12.39 -11.86 -3.56
N ALA A 302 12.98 -12.90 -4.15
CA ALA A 302 14.36 -12.91 -4.62
C ALA A 302 14.50 -12.70 -6.13
N SER A 303 13.45 -12.19 -6.80
CA SER A 303 13.48 -11.85 -8.23
C SER A 303 14.52 -10.78 -8.60
N ALA A 304 14.81 -9.86 -7.69
CA ALA A 304 15.83 -8.82 -7.84
C ALA A 304 16.41 -8.42 -6.49
N SER A 305 17.63 -7.85 -6.48
CA SER A 305 18.27 -7.34 -5.27
C SER A 305 17.38 -6.32 -4.52
N SER A 306 16.73 -5.41 -5.25
CA SER A 306 15.78 -4.45 -4.68
C SER A 306 14.49 -5.08 -4.14
N ALA A 307 14.07 -6.23 -4.71
CA ALA A 307 12.92 -6.98 -4.20
C ALA A 307 13.27 -7.65 -2.86
N ILE A 308 14.46 -8.27 -2.76
CA ILE A 308 14.95 -8.87 -1.52
C ILE A 308 14.99 -7.85 -0.40
N GLN A 309 15.61 -6.69 -0.68
CA GLN A 309 15.75 -5.61 0.28
C GLN A 309 14.38 -5.15 0.82
N ARG A 310 13.41 -4.93 -0.06
CA ARG A 310 12.03 -4.57 0.31
C ARG A 310 11.33 -5.67 1.11
N SER A 311 11.45 -6.94 0.71
CA SER A 311 10.81 -8.04 1.43
C SER A 311 11.38 -8.24 2.84
N TYR A 312 12.69 -8.12 3.02
CA TYR A 312 13.33 -8.14 4.33
C TYR A 312 12.79 -7.04 5.23
N LEU A 313 12.70 -5.83 4.68
CA LEU A 313 12.19 -4.68 5.40
C LEU A 313 10.74 -4.90 5.86
N ASN A 314 9.87 -5.30 4.94
CA ASN A 314 8.47 -5.60 5.24
C ASN A 314 8.33 -6.70 6.30
N ALA A 315 9.16 -7.76 6.21
CA ALA A 315 9.18 -8.85 7.18
C ALA A 315 9.61 -8.38 8.58
N ALA A 316 10.67 -7.58 8.66
CA ALA A 316 11.18 -7.06 9.93
C ALA A 316 10.21 -6.08 10.58
N GLN A 317 9.61 -5.17 9.82
CA GLN A 317 8.60 -4.22 10.30
C GLN A 317 7.38 -4.91 10.90
N ARG A 318 6.93 -6.03 10.31
CA ARG A 318 5.85 -6.86 10.86
C ARG A 318 6.19 -7.51 12.20
N CYS A 319 7.48 -7.60 12.55
CA CYS A 319 7.91 -8.13 13.83
C CYS A 319 7.94 -7.06 14.93
N GLN A 320 7.74 -5.78 14.59
CA GLN A 320 7.86 -4.68 15.54
C GLN A 320 6.52 -4.36 16.18
N THR A 321 6.52 -4.30 17.51
CA THR A 321 5.38 -3.96 18.36
C THR A 321 5.48 -2.56 18.94
N ASP A 322 6.70 -2.03 19.09
CA ASP A 322 6.97 -0.71 19.63
C ASP A 322 7.32 0.31 18.51
N ARG A 323 6.53 1.39 18.39
CA ARG A 323 6.66 2.38 17.31
C ARG A 323 7.94 3.22 17.37
N ARG A 324 8.75 3.08 18.42
CA ARG A 324 9.91 3.93 18.74
C ARG A 324 11.23 3.45 18.13
N SER A 325 11.40 2.15 17.87
CA SER A 325 12.63 1.58 17.28
C SER A 325 12.33 0.98 15.90
N GLN A 326 12.11 1.82 14.89
CA GLN A 326 11.65 1.34 13.58
C GLN A 326 12.80 0.78 12.74
N ILE A 327 12.66 -0.46 12.26
CA ILE A 327 13.53 -1.05 11.24
C ILE A 327 13.03 -0.53 9.90
N ASN A 328 13.89 0.21 9.21
CA ASN A 328 13.46 1.00 8.06
C ASN A 328 14.34 0.78 6.81
N ASP A 329 15.45 0.05 6.97
CA ASP A 329 16.32 -0.32 5.85
C ASP A 329 16.70 -1.81 5.84
N PHE A 330 17.28 -2.26 4.74
CA PHE A 330 17.69 -3.65 4.55
C PHE A 330 18.78 -4.14 5.51
N LYS A 331 19.84 -3.35 5.74
CA LYS A 331 20.93 -3.67 6.67
C LYS A 331 20.43 -3.78 8.11
N THR A 332 19.57 -2.88 8.60
CA THR A 332 18.96 -3.09 9.93
C THR A 332 17.96 -4.22 9.97
N ALA A 333 17.17 -4.44 8.92
CA ALA A 333 16.29 -5.60 8.84
C ALA A 333 17.07 -6.91 8.86
N LYS A 334 18.14 -6.99 8.08
CA LYS A 334 19.05 -8.13 8.07
C LYS A 334 19.72 -8.29 9.43
N GLY A 335 20.24 -7.21 10.00
CA GLY A 335 20.84 -7.20 11.33
C GLY A 335 19.87 -7.66 12.43
N PHE A 336 18.61 -7.25 12.35
CA PHE A 336 17.55 -7.74 13.23
C PHE A 336 17.42 -9.26 13.14
N PHE A 337 17.21 -9.80 11.93
CA PHE A 337 17.09 -11.24 11.72
C PHE A 337 18.37 -12.02 12.05
N ASP A 338 19.55 -11.45 11.82
CA ASP A 338 20.83 -12.03 12.21
C ASP A 338 20.94 -12.22 13.73
N ASN A 339 20.28 -11.36 14.51
CA ASN A 339 20.28 -11.36 15.97
C ASN A 339 19.04 -12.02 16.62
N VAL A 340 18.06 -12.48 15.83
CA VAL A 340 16.87 -13.18 16.37
C VAL A 340 17.31 -14.45 17.11
N LYS A 341 16.97 -14.52 18.40
CA LYS A 341 17.35 -15.65 19.28
C LYS A 341 16.48 -16.89 19.10
N HIS A 342 15.36 -16.77 18.39
CA HIS A 342 14.41 -17.85 18.15
C HIS A 342 14.56 -18.45 16.73
N PRO A 343 14.20 -19.73 16.49
CA PRO A 343 14.23 -20.32 15.16
C PRO A 343 13.26 -19.61 14.21
N TYR A 344 13.70 -19.26 13.01
CA TYR A 344 12.83 -18.65 11.99
C TYR A 344 13.07 -19.24 10.60
N LEU A 345 12.07 -19.14 9.75
CA LEU A 345 12.06 -19.67 8.40
C LEU A 345 12.01 -18.54 7.37
N PHE A 346 13.00 -18.49 6.49
CA PHE A 346 13.03 -17.63 5.31
C PHE A 346 12.82 -18.44 4.05
N ILE A 347 11.90 -17.99 3.20
CA ILE A 347 11.65 -18.56 1.88
C ILE A 347 12.06 -17.52 0.84
N LEU A 348 13.25 -17.66 0.27
CA LEU A 348 13.75 -16.83 -0.83
C LEU A 348 13.23 -17.43 -2.14
N ASP A 349 12.20 -16.82 -2.70
CA ASP A 349 11.52 -17.31 -3.89
C ASP A 349 11.97 -16.57 -5.15
N ASN A 350 12.10 -17.27 -6.29
CA ASN A 350 12.50 -16.71 -7.59
C ASN A 350 13.91 -16.11 -7.64
N ALA A 351 14.89 -16.75 -6.99
CA ALA A 351 16.29 -16.32 -7.00
C ALA A 351 17.00 -16.63 -8.34
N ASP A 352 16.42 -16.19 -9.46
CA ASP A 352 16.86 -16.49 -10.83
C ASP A 352 17.88 -15.48 -11.35
N SER A 353 17.58 -14.19 -11.16
CA SER A 353 18.19 -13.04 -11.85
C SER A 353 19.17 -12.25 -10.98
N VAL A 354 19.44 -12.69 -9.76
CA VAL A 354 20.49 -12.09 -8.93
C VAL A 354 21.84 -12.49 -9.55
N ASN A 355 22.34 -11.62 -10.44
CA ASN A 355 23.66 -11.70 -11.07
C ASN A 355 24.78 -11.69 -10.01
N GLU A 356 24.51 -11.06 -8.87
CA GLU A 356 25.35 -11.08 -7.69
C GLU A 356 25.17 -12.38 -6.89
N THR A 357 26.14 -12.69 -6.03
CA THR A 357 26.03 -13.84 -5.14
C THR A 357 24.88 -13.63 -4.14
N LEU A 358 24.18 -14.67 -3.70
CA LEU A 358 23.13 -14.54 -2.66
C LEU A 358 23.74 -14.33 -1.26
N HIS A 359 25.06 -14.51 -1.10
CA HIS A 359 25.74 -14.42 0.19
C HIS A 359 25.46 -13.14 0.99
N PRO A 360 25.41 -11.92 0.40
CA PRO A 360 25.10 -10.68 1.12
C PRO A 360 23.69 -10.67 1.70
N TYR A 361 22.76 -11.40 1.08
CA TYR A 361 21.36 -11.41 1.46
C TYR A 361 21.03 -12.46 2.50
N LEU A 362 21.73 -13.59 2.51
CA LEU A 362 21.41 -14.69 3.42
C LEU A 362 21.68 -14.29 4.90
N PRO A 363 20.76 -14.60 5.82
CA PRO A 363 20.94 -14.28 7.24
C PRO A 363 22.15 -15.04 7.81
N THR A 364 22.93 -14.45 8.70
CA THR A 364 24.13 -15.07 9.29
C THR A 364 23.85 -15.77 10.62
N GLY A 365 22.67 -15.54 11.22
CA GLY A 365 22.29 -16.12 12.51
C GLY A 365 22.18 -17.65 12.49
N PRO A 366 22.65 -18.36 13.54
CA PRO A 366 22.63 -19.83 13.63
C PRO A 366 21.22 -20.44 13.71
N ARG A 367 20.21 -19.63 14.07
CA ARG A 367 18.80 -20.02 14.20
C ARG A 367 18.00 -19.85 12.91
N ALA A 368 18.63 -19.37 11.84
CA ALA A 368 18.00 -19.19 10.54
C ALA A 368 17.86 -20.53 9.79
N THR A 369 16.64 -20.80 9.33
CA THR A 369 16.35 -21.84 8.34
C THR A 369 15.99 -21.16 7.03
N VAL A 370 16.69 -21.47 5.95
CA VAL A 370 16.54 -20.79 4.66
C VAL A 370 16.17 -21.77 3.56
N LEU A 371 15.12 -21.46 2.83
CA LEU A 371 14.63 -22.19 1.67
C LEU A 371 14.83 -21.32 0.44
N ILE A 372 15.46 -21.86 -0.61
CA ILE A 372 15.76 -21.11 -1.85
C ILE A 372 15.11 -21.78 -3.05
N THR A 373 14.29 -21.05 -3.81
CA THR A 373 13.81 -21.51 -5.12
C THR A 373 14.51 -20.76 -6.25
N SER A 374 14.89 -21.48 -7.32
CA SER A 374 15.48 -20.87 -8.51
C SER A 374 15.31 -21.73 -9.77
N ARG A 375 15.39 -21.12 -10.94
CA ARG A 375 15.58 -21.77 -12.24
C ARG A 375 17.07 -21.94 -12.57
N ASP A 376 17.95 -21.21 -11.89
CA ASP A 376 19.39 -21.31 -12.05
C ASP A 376 19.95 -22.47 -11.20
N TYR A 377 20.43 -23.52 -11.87
CA TYR A 377 20.97 -24.72 -11.23
C TYR A 377 22.25 -24.42 -10.42
N ARG A 378 22.95 -23.31 -10.69
CA ARG A 378 24.11 -22.89 -9.88
C ARG A 378 23.72 -22.57 -8.44
N LYS A 379 22.46 -22.23 -8.17
CA LYS A 379 21.97 -21.95 -6.81
C LYS A 379 21.91 -23.20 -5.91
N LEU A 380 22.09 -24.39 -6.46
CA LEU A 380 22.28 -25.62 -5.68
C LEU A 380 23.44 -25.51 -4.68
N GLN A 381 24.47 -24.73 -4.98
CA GLN A 381 25.63 -24.53 -4.10
C GLN A 381 25.29 -23.95 -2.72
N TYR A 382 24.13 -23.32 -2.56
CA TYR A 382 23.71 -22.72 -1.29
C TYR A 382 23.04 -23.72 -0.33
N GLY A 383 22.62 -24.90 -0.81
CA GLY A 383 21.96 -25.91 0.02
C GLY A 383 22.93 -26.59 0.99
N THR A 384 22.92 -26.19 2.26
CA THR A 384 23.82 -26.75 3.30
C THR A 384 23.32 -28.06 3.89
N VAL A 385 21.99 -28.26 3.97
CA VAL A 385 21.39 -29.49 4.52
C VAL A 385 20.75 -30.37 3.46
N GLY A 386 20.53 -29.84 2.26
CA GLY A 386 19.99 -30.63 1.15
C GLY A 386 19.66 -29.78 -0.07
N THR A 387 19.49 -30.48 -1.18
CA THR A 387 19.14 -29.88 -2.46
C THR A 387 18.21 -30.80 -3.25
N LYS A 388 17.35 -30.23 -4.08
CA LYS A 388 16.52 -31.00 -5.02
C LYS A 388 16.36 -30.28 -6.34
N ALA A 389 16.49 -31.01 -7.45
CA ALA A 389 16.05 -30.54 -8.76
C ALA A 389 14.61 -31.04 -9.01
N LEU A 390 13.69 -30.12 -9.29
CA LEU A 390 12.30 -30.41 -9.65
C LEU A 390 12.06 -30.06 -11.12
N GLU A 391 11.98 -31.09 -11.95
CA GLU A 391 11.71 -30.94 -13.38
C GLU A 391 10.32 -31.45 -13.77
N LYS A 392 9.91 -32.56 -13.16
CA LYS A 392 8.63 -33.21 -13.44
C LYS A 392 8.06 -33.85 -12.19
N LEU A 393 6.75 -34.02 -12.16
CA LEU A 393 6.06 -34.79 -11.14
C LEU A 393 6.22 -36.30 -11.39
N ASP A 394 6.03 -37.08 -10.33
CA ASP A 394 5.79 -38.52 -10.49
C ASP A 394 4.53 -38.74 -11.34
N MET A 395 4.47 -39.86 -12.08
CA MET A 395 3.35 -40.14 -12.98
C MET A 395 2.02 -40.22 -12.20
N GLU A 396 2.00 -40.87 -11.05
CA GLU A 396 0.79 -41.01 -10.23
C GLU A 396 0.35 -39.67 -9.66
N ASP A 397 1.31 -38.89 -9.15
CA ASP A 397 1.05 -37.56 -8.61
C ASP A 397 0.51 -36.60 -9.68
N ALA A 398 1.01 -36.70 -10.91
CA ALA A 398 0.54 -35.90 -12.03
C ALA A 398 -0.87 -36.31 -12.50
N ILE A 399 -1.18 -37.61 -12.54
CA ILE A 399 -2.53 -38.11 -12.85
C ILE A 399 -3.53 -37.64 -11.78
N GLU A 400 -3.17 -37.78 -10.49
CA GLU A 400 -4.02 -37.31 -9.39
C GLU A 400 -4.20 -35.79 -9.43
N LEU A 401 -3.15 -35.03 -9.76
CA LEU A 401 -3.25 -33.59 -9.96
C LEU A 401 -4.21 -33.23 -11.11
N LEU A 402 -4.16 -33.94 -12.24
CA LEU A 402 -5.07 -33.76 -13.37
C LEU A 402 -6.52 -34.01 -12.95
N PHE A 403 -6.78 -35.07 -12.18
CA PHE A 403 -8.12 -35.39 -11.71
C PHE A 403 -8.66 -34.38 -10.69
N LYS A 404 -7.80 -33.84 -9.82
CA LYS A 404 -8.19 -32.75 -8.92
C LYS A 404 -8.50 -31.47 -9.70
N ALA A 405 -7.62 -31.08 -10.62
CA ALA A 405 -7.78 -29.87 -11.41
C ALA A 405 -8.99 -29.92 -12.37
N SER A 406 -9.29 -31.10 -12.93
CA SER A 406 -10.49 -31.34 -13.75
C SER A 406 -11.77 -31.59 -12.95
N ASN A 407 -11.68 -31.58 -11.61
CA ASN A 407 -12.76 -31.96 -10.69
C ASN A 407 -13.42 -33.31 -11.04
N THR A 408 -12.61 -34.29 -11.47
CA THR A 408 -13.09 -35.63 -11.83
C THR A 408 -13.51 -36.39 -10.57
N PRO A 409 -14.78 -36.84 -10.45
CA PRO A 409 -15.26 -37.58 -9.30
C PRO A 409 -14.48 -38.88 -9.08
N LYS A 410 -14.19 -39.22 -7.82
CA LYS A 410 -13.37 -40.39 -7.45
C LYS A 410 -13.84 -41.70 -8.09
N ILE A 411 -15.15 -41.86 -8.27
CA ILE A 411 -15.78 -43.07 -8.84
C ILE A 411 -15.30 -43.34 -10.28
N TYR A 412 -15.05 -42.29 -11.07
CA TYR A 412 -14.65 -42.41 -12.48
C TYR A 412 -13.14 -42.41 -12.70
N ARG A 413 -12.33 -42.18 -11.64
CA ARG A 413 -10.86 -42.03 -11.79
C ARG A 413 -10.18 -43.33 -12.21
N ALA A 414 -10.66 -44.47 -11.73
CA ALA A 414 -10.10 -45.77 -12.10
C ALA A 414 -10.31 -46.09 -13.59
N GLU A 415 -11.51 -45.80 -14.10
CA GLU A 415 -11.87 -45.98 -15.52
C GLU A 415 -11.09 -45.03 -16.42
N LYS A 416 -11.01 -43.74 -16.05
CA LYS A 416 -10.36 -42.69 -16.86
C LYS A 416 -8.84 -42.63 -16.72
N ARG A 417 -8.26 -43.53 -15.93
CA ARG A 417 -6.84 -43.52 -15.59
C ARG A 417 -5.92 -43.55 -16.82
N HIS A 418 -6.22 -44.43 -17.78
CA HIS A 418 -5.37 -44.60 -18.96
C HIS A 418 -5.37 -43.34 -19.85
N GLU A 419 -6.54 -42.72 -20.05
CA GLU A 419 -6.65 -41.45 -20.79
C GLU A 419 -5.92 -40.31 -20.08
N ALA A 420 -6.02 -40.25 -18.75
CA ALA A 420 -5.31 -39.25 -17.94
C ALA A 420 -3.79 -39.43 -18.04
N GLU A 421 -3.29 -40.67 -18.04
CA GLU A 421 -1.87 -40.98 -18.22
C GLU A 421 -1.35 -40.47 -19.58
N ILE A 422 -2.11 -40.67 -20.66
CA ILE A 422 -1.73 -40.18 -22.00
C ILE A 422 -1.58 -38.65 -22.00
N ILE A 423 -2.54 -37.92 -21.43
CA ILE A 423 -2.45 -36.46 -21.32
C ILE A 423 -1.23 -36.04 -20.49
N VAL A 424 -1.03 -36.66 -19.33
CA VAL A 424 0.09 -36.32 -18.45
C VAL A 424 1.44 -36.57 -19.14
N GLN A 425 1.57 -37.66 -19.91
CA GLN A 425 2.74 -37.93 -20.75
C GLN A 425 2.92 -36.87 -21.84
N LEU A 426 1.85 -36.45 -22.51
CA LEU A 426 1.88 -35.39 -23.53
C LEU A 426 2.33 -34.04 -22.97
N LEU A 427 2.02 -33.78 -21.70
CA LEU A 427 2.40 -32.57 -20.97
C LEU A 427 3.74 -32.72 -20.22
N ALA A 428 4.49 -33.79 -20.51
CA ALA A 428 5.78 -34.10 -19.90
C ALA A 428 5.75 -34.10 -18.35
N GLN A 429 4.61 -34.46 -17.75
CA GLN A 429 4.40 -34.46 -16.30
C GLN A 429 4.68 -33.09 -15.63
N HIS A 430 4.55 -32.00 -16.39
CA HIS A 430 4.82 -30.65 -15.92
C HIS A 430 3.64 -30.14 -15.08
N ALA A 431 3.86 -29.86 -13.79
CA ALA A 431 2.80 -29.51 -12.84
C ALA A 431 1.87 -28.38 -13.33
N LEU A 432 2.43 -27.25 -13.79
CA LEU A 432 1.61 -26.15 -14.32
C LEU A 432 0.77 -26.55 -15.54
N ALA A 433 1.37 -27.23 -16.54
CA ALA A 433 0.64 -27.66 -17.73
C ALA A 433 -0.52 -28.61 -17.38
N VAL A 434 -0.31 -29.52 -16.42
CA VAL A 434 -1.34 -30.43 -15.92
C VAL A 434 -2.48 -29.67 -15.26
N VAL A 435 -2.19 -28.64 -14.46
CA VAL A 435 -3.23 -27.78 -13.84
C VAL A 435 -4.01 -27.02 -14.91
N GLN A 436 -3.34 -26.48 -15.92
CA GLN A 436 -4.01 -25.78 -17.03
C GLN A 436 -4.93 -26.70 -17.84
N ALA A 437 -4.44 -27.91 -18.15
CA ALA A 437 -5.23 -28.94 -18.83
C ALA A 437 -6.48 -29.30 -18.02
N GLY A 438 -6.31 -29.57 -16.73
CA GLY A 438 -7.41 -29.90 -15.84
C GLY A 438 -8.43 -28.78 -15.74
N ALA A 439 -7.99 -27.53 -15.57
CA ALA A 439 -8.87 -26.37 -15.55
C ALA A 439 -9.68 -26.25 -16.85
N TYR A 440 -9.04 -26.42 -18.01
CA TYR A 440 -9.74 -26.43 -19.30
C TYR A 440 -10.81 -27.53 -19.38
N ILE A 441 -10.46 -28.76 -19.01
CA ILE A 441 -11.38 -29.92 -19.01
C ILE A 441 -12.57 -29.69 -18.08
N TYR A 442 -12.36 -28.98 -16.97
CA TYR A 442 -13.45 -28.64 -16.05
C TYR A 442 -14.36 -27.55 -16.59
N GLN A 443 -13.79 -26.47 -17.15
CA GLN A 443 -14.57 -25.34 -17.68
C GLN A 443 -15.32 -25.70 -18.97
N ARG A 444 -14.68 -26.50 -19.83
CA ARG A 444 -15.30 -27.08 -21.01
C ARG A 444 -15.46 -28.57 -20.72
N PRO A 445 -16.64 -29.05 -20.31
CA PRO A 445 -16.89 -30.45 -19.97
C PRO A 445 -16.75 -31.34 -21.22
N CYS A 446 -15.50 -31.55 -21.63
CA CYS A 446 -15.03 -32.37 -22.71
C CYS A 446 -14.41 -33.63 -22.13
N THR A 447 -14.32 -34.67 -22.96
CA THR A 447 -13.62 -35.89 -22.57
C THR A 447 -12.11 -35.65 -22.55
N LEU A 448 -11.37 -36.49 -21.81
CA LEU A 448 -9.91 -36.42 -21.80
C LEU A 448 -9.35 -36.61 -23.23
N LYS A 449 -9.96 -37.49 -24.01
CA LYS A 449 -9.62 -37.70 -25.42
C LYS A 449 -9.84 -36.46 -26.30
N GLU A 450 -10.96 -35.75 -26.13
CA GLU A 450 -11.21 -34.50 -26.87
C GLU A 450 -10.17 -33.42 -26.53
N TYR A 451 -9.75 -33.33 -25.26
CA TYR A 451 -8.67 -32.42 -24.87
C TYR A 451 -7.34 -32.80 -25.53
N GLU A 452 -6.99 -34.10 -25.52
CA GLU A 452 -5.78 -34.60 -26.20
C GLU A 452 -5.74 -34.16 -27.66
N GLU A 453 -6.84 -34.34 -28.39
CA GLU A 453 -6.95 -33.99 -29.81
C GLU A 453 -6.77 -32.48 -30.03
N GLU A 454 -7.43 -31.64 -29.22
CA GLU A 454 -7.32 -30.18 -29.31
C GLU A 454 -5.90 -29.69 -28.97
N PHE A 455 -5.27 -30.27 -27.95
CA PHE A 455 -3.88 -29.96 -27.57
C PHE A 455 -2.91 -30.31 -28.69
N ARG A 456 -3.00 -31.52 -29.27
CA ARG A 456 -2.17 -31.94 -30.40
C ARG A 456 -2.37 -31.05 -31.62
N HIS A 457 -3.59 -30.58 -31.86
CA HIS A 457 -3.89 -29.62 -32.92
C HIS A 457 -3.22 -28.27 -32.65
N GLN A 458 -3.36 -27.71 -31.44
CA GLN A 458 -2.75 -26.41 -31.10
C GLN A 458 -1.23 -26.44 -31.11
N LYS A 459 -0.61 -27.50 -30.59
CA LYS A 459 0.86 -27.67 -30.57
C LYS A 459 1.49 -27.57 -31.97
N LYS A 460 0.75 -27.88 -33.04
CA LYS A 460 1.20 -27.81 -34.43
C LYS A 460 0.97 -26.41 -35.08
N ARG A 461 0.30 -25.48 -34.41
CA ARG A 461 -0.15 -24.21 -34.98
C ARG A 461 1.00 -23.22 -35.18
N ARG A 462 0.94 -22.47 -36.28
CA ARG A 462 1.95 -21.48 -36.72
C ARG A 462 2.22 -20.35 -35.72
N SER A 463 1.26 -19.98 -34.87
CA SER A 463 1.47 -18.99 -33.81
C SER A 463 2.59 -19.45 -32.87
N LEU A 464 2.55 -20.70 -32.39
CA LEU A 464 3.60 -21.31 -31.59
C LEU A 464 4.92 -21.53 -32.37
N LEU A 465 4.89 -21.55 -33.71
CA LEU A 465 6.07 -21.69 -34.57
C LEU A 465 6.89 -20.40 -34.73
N ARG A 466 6.29 -19.20 -34.55
CA ARG A 466 7.04 -17.92 -34.56
C ARG A 466 7.99 -17.79 -33.37
N PHE A 467 7.72 -18.51 -32.28
CA PHE A 467 8.48 -18.50 -31.03
C PHE A 467 9.57 -19.58 -30.97
N ARG A 468 9.84 -20.30 -32.06
CA ARG A 468 10.82 -21.42 -32.10
C ARG A 468 12.30 -21.03 -32.04
N ASN A 469 12.65 -19.75 -32.02
CA ASN A 469 14.03 -19.29 -32.22
C ASN A 469 14.79 -18.91 -30.93
N THR A 470 14.29 -19.24 -29.74
CA THR A 470 15.00 -19.03 -28.46
C THR A 470 15.09 -20.32 -27.64
N GLU A 471 16.23 -20.57 -26.99
CA GLU A 471 16.52 -21.80 -26.22
C GLU A 471 15.48 -22.07 -25.11
N ASP A 472 14.85 -21.04 -24.56
CA ASP A 472 13.82 -21.15 -23.53
C ASP A 472 12.50 -21.78 -24.02
N VAL A 473 12.12 -21.61 -25.29
CA VAL A 473 10.81 -22.08 -25.79
C VAL A 473 10.83 -23.57 -26.14
N SER A 474 12.00 -24.14 -26.48
CA SER A 474 12.20 -25.60 -26.53
C SER A 474 11.85 -26.28 -25.20
N ARG A 475 11.99 -25.56 -24.09
CA ARG A 475 11.81 -26.08 -22.74
C ARG A 475 10.37 -25.90 -22.21
N TYR A 476 9.65 -24.87 -22.66
CA TYR A 476 8.30 -24.54 -22.17
C TYR A 476 7.19 -24.57 -23.23
N GLY A 477 7.48 -24.98 -24.47
CA GLY A 477 6.52 -24.98 -25.58
C GLY A 477 5.24 -25.77 -25.29
N ASP A 478 5.33 -26.87 -24.54
CA ASP A 478 4.16 -27.66 -24.14
C ASP A 478 3.29 -26.93 -23.11
N VAL A 479 3.89 -26.15 -22.22
CA VAL A 479 3.16 -25.29 -21.27
C VAL A 479 2.44 -24.18 -22.02
N TYR A 480 3.10 -23.53 -22.99
CA TYR A 480 2.47 -22.48 -23.80
C TYR A 480 1.30 -23.02 -24.62
N ALA A 481 1.43 -24.24 -25.16
CA ALA A 481 0.35 -24.90 -25.87
C ALA A 481 -0.89 -25.11 -24.97
N THR A 482 -0.74 -25.39 -23.67
CA THR A 482 -1.90 -25.52 -22.76
C THR A 482 -2.66 -24.20 -22.59
N PHE A 483 -1.96 -23.07 -22.48
CA PHE A 483 -2.61 -21.77 -22.40
C PHE A 483 -3.29 -21.38 -23.72
N GLU A 484 -2.66 -21.68 -24.86
CA GLU A 484 -3.23 -21.44 -26.19
C GLU A 484 -4.52 -22.23 -26.45
N VAL A 485 -4.63 -23.46 -25.92
CA VAL A 485 -5.89 -24.24 -25.99
C VAL A 485 -7.03 -23.48 -25.31
N SER A 486 -6.81 -22.96 -24.10
CA SER A 486 -7.80 -22.16 -23.38
C SER A 486 -8.11 -20.86 -24.10
N ALA A 487 -7.09 -20.12 -24.55
CA ALA A 487 -7.30 -18.83 -25.18
C ALA A 487 -8.01 -18.91 -26.53
N LYS A 488 -7.70 -19.94 -27.34
CA LYS A 488 -8.41 -20.20 -28.59
C LYS A 488 -9.89 -20.48 -28.34
N PHE A 489 -10.22 -21.27 -27.32
CA PHE A 489 -11.62 -21.50 -26.96
C PHE A 489 -12.34 -20.20 -26.62
N LEU A 490 -11.70 -19.31 -25.84
CA LEU A 490 -12.25 -17.98 -25.56
C LEU A 490 -12.42 -17.16 -26.84
N GLU A 491 -11.46 -17.23 -27.78
CA GLU A 491 -11.53 -16.50 -29.05
C GLU A 491 -12.64 -16.96 -29.97
N GLU A 492 -12.87 -18.27 -30.06
CA GLU A 492 -13.92 -18.88 -30.87
C GLU A 492 -15.31 -18.62 -30.27
N SER A 493 -15.37 -18.45 -28.95
CA SER A 493 -16.63 -18.25 -28.20
C SER A 493 -16.91 -16.79 -27.84
N LYS A 494 -16.04 -15.84 -28.20
CA LYS A 494 -16.19 -14.43 -27.81
C LYS A 494 -17.40 -13.73 -28.44
N SER A 495 -17.92 -14.24 -29.55
CA SER A 495 -19.12 -13.72 -30.21
C SER A 495 -20.42 -14.11 -29.49
N THR A 496 -20.39 -15.20 -28.71
CA THR A 496 -21.56 -15.73 -27.99
C THR A 496 -21.56 -15.35 -26.51
N ASN A 497 -20.38 -15.08 -25.92
CA ASN A 497 -20.26 -14.64 -24.53
C ASN A 497 -19.35 -13.40 -24.41
N PRO A 498 -19.91 -12.21 -24.09
CA PRO A 498 -19.14 -10.98 -23.90
C PRO A 498 -18.04 -11.09 -22.82
N ALA A 499 -18.23 -11.91 -21.78
CA ALA A 499 -17.24 -12.12 -20.74
C ALA A 499 -15.93 -12.71 -21.28
N TYR A 500 -15.98 -13.53 -22.35
CA TYR A 500 -14.78 -14.09 -22.98
C TYR A 500 -14.01 -13.04 -23.80
N ALA A 501 -14.73 -12.15 -24.49
CA ALA A 501 -14.10 -11.02 -25.17
C ALA A 501 -13.38 -10.10 -24.16
N ASN A 502 -14.06 -9.78 -23.05
CA ASN A 502 -13.50 -8.97 -21.98
C ASN A 502 -12.31 -9.65 -21.29
N ALA A 503 -12.38 -10.97 -21.07
CA ALA A 503 -11.28 -11.74 -20.48
C ALA A 503 -10.02 -11.72 -21.35
N LEU A 504 -10.16 -11.85 -22.67
CA LEU A 504 -9.03 -11.77 -23.61
C LEU A 504 -8.39 -10.37 -23.63
N GLU A 505 -9.20 -9.32 -23.55
CA GLU A 505 -8.71 -7.94 -23.48
C GLU A 505 -7.98 -7.67 -22.16
N LEU A 506 -8.57 -8.07 -21.02
CA LEU A 506 -7.93 -7.96 -19.70
C LEU A 506 -6.66 -8.81 -19.60
N LEU A 507 -6.60 -9.98 -20.25
CA LEU A 507 -5.40 -10.79 -20.30
C LEU A 507 -4.23 -10.04 -20.95
N GLY A 508 -4.51 -9.27 -22.02
CA GLY A 508 -3.52 -8.39 -22.64
C GLY A 508 -3.01 -7.31 -21.68
N VAL A 509 -3.91 -6.69 -20.91
CA VAL A 509 -3.55 -5.67 -19.90
C VAL A 509 -2.74 -6.27 -18.75
N LEU A 510 -3.21 -7.37 -18.15
CA LEU A 510 -2.52 -8.04 -17.05
C LEU A 510 -1.13 -8.57 -17.46
N GLY A 511 -0.98 -9.00 -18.72
CA GLY A 511 0.32 -9.37 -19.28
C GLY A 511 1.32 -8.21 -19.31
N HIS A 512 0.88 -6.96 -19.39
CA HIS A 512 1.77 -5.80 -19.39
C HIS A 512 2.01 -5.21 -18.00
N LEU A 513 1.19 -5.54 -16.99
CA LEU A 513 1.44 -5.18 -15.60
C LEU A 513 2.48 -6.12 -14.95
N TYR A 514 3.10 -5.71 -13.84
CA TYR A 514 3.92 -6.65 -13.04
C TYR A 514 3.08 -7.87 -12.60
N PHE A 515 3.67 -9.07 -12.64
CA PHE A 515 2.96 -10.35 -12.61
C PHE A 515 2.37 -10.72 -11.23
N ILE A 516 2.67 -10.00 -10.15
CA ILE A 516 2.13 -10.21 -8.81
C ILE A 516 1.55 -8.91 -8.25
N GLY A 517 0.49 -9.05 -7.45
CA GLY A 517 -0.01 -7.96 -6.61
C GLY A 517 -0.75 -6.86 -7.35
N VAL A 518 -1.35 -7.14 -8.51
CA VAL A 518 -2.16 -6.15 -9.24
C VAL A 518 -3.39 -5.80 -8.40
N PRO A 519 -3.54 -4.55 -7.94
CA PRO A 519 -4.60 -4.21 -7.00
C PRO A 519 -5.95 -4.09 -7.70
N ASN A 520 -7.01 -4.68 -7.14
CA ASN A 520 -8.36 -4.53 -7.68
C ASN A 520 -8.82 -3.05 -7.74
N ALA A 521 -8.33 -2.23 -6.81
CA ALA A 521 -8.56 -0.79 -6.77
C ALA A 521 -8.08 -0.06 -8.05
N LEU A 522 -7.15 -0.63 -8.82
CA LEU A 522 -6.68 -0.09 -10.10
C LEU A 522 -7.86 0.22 -11.04
N PHE A 523 -8.75 -0.76 -11.20
CA PHE A 523 -9.89 -0.67 -12.12
C PHE A 523 -10.95 0.31 -11.64
N ILE A 524 -11.30 0.24 -10.36
CA ILE A 524 -12.33 1.11 -9.73
C ILE A 524 -11.92 2.58 -9.84
N ARG A 525 -10.65 2.88 -9.53
CA ARG A 525 -10.12 4.25 -9.57
C ARG A 525 -10.04 4.79 -10.99
N ALA A 526 -9.62 3.96 -11.94
CA ALA A 526 -9.54 4.37 -13.34
C ALA A 526 -10.90 4.76 -13.92
N ILE A 527 -11.97 4.01 -13.62
CA ILE A 527 -13.34 4.35 -14.05
C ILE A 527 -13.77 5.68 -13.45
N ARG A 528 -13.56 5.87 -12.14
CA ARG A 528 -13.92 7.10 -11.43
C ARG A 528 -13.29 8.33 -12.11
N TYR A 529 -12.01 8.25 -12.45
CA TYR A 529 -11.32 9.38 -13.06
C TYR A 529 -11.59 9.52 -14.56
N ALA A 530 -11.92 8.43 -15.25
CA ALA A 530 -12.37 8.49 -16.64
C ALA A 530 -13.63 9.35 -16.79
N GLN A 531 -14.58 9.27 -15.85
CA GLN A 531 -15.76 10.13 -15.85
C GLN A 531 -15.41 11.62 -15.72
N VAL A 532 -14.54 11.95 -14.78
CA VAL A 532 -14.05 13.32 -14.56
C VAL A 532 -13.35 13.84 -15.83
N THR A 533 -12.53 12.99 -16.45
CA THR A 533 -11.79 13.32 -17.68
C THR A 533 -12.73 13.61 -18.85
N LEU A 534 -13.85 12.91 -18.96
CA LEU A 534 -14.84 13.13 -20.04
C LEU A 534 -15.71 14.38 -19.82
N GLN A 535 -15.89 14.82 -18.58
CA GLN A 535 -16.68 16.02 -18.24
C GLN A 535 -15.87 17.32 -18.39
N ASN A 536 -14.55 17.25 -18.27
CA ASN A 536 -13.67 18.40 -18.34
C ASN A 536 -13.32 18.79 -19.80
N PRO A 537 -13.20 20.10 -20.11
CA PRO A 537 -12.79 20.55 -21.43
C PRO A 537 -11.36 20.09 -21.77
N ILE A 538 -11.16 19.68 -23.02
CA ILE A 538 -9.86 19.16 -23.49
C ILE A 538 -8.82 20.29 -23.51
N GLN A 539 -7.79 20.19 -22.67
CA GLN A 539 -6.64 21.07 -22.72
C GLN A 539 -5.60 20.56 -23.72
N VAL A 540 -5.81 20.82 -25.02
CA VAL A 540 -5.09 20.19 -26.15
C VAL A 540 -3.56 20.18 -25.99
N ASN A 541 -2.96 21.25 -25.46
CA ASN A 541 -1.51 21.41 -25.38
C ASN A 541 -0.90 21.18 -23.99
N SER A 542 -1.69 20.87 -22.95
CA SER A 542 -1.19 20.70 -21.57
C SER A 542 -0.92 19.24 -21.26
N ILE A 543 0.23 18.89 -20.69
CA ILE A 543 0.50 17.52 -20.22
C ILE A 543 -0.12 17.19 -18.84
N GLU A 544 -0.75 18.15 -18.16
CA GLU A 544 -1.13 17.98 -16.75
C GLU A 544 -2.35 17.09 -16.53
N TYR A 545 -3.26 17.08 -17.50
CA TYR A 545 -4.54 16.40 -17.39
C TYR A 545 -4.60 15.27 -18.41
N LEU A 546 -5.26 14.17 -18.06
CA LEU A 546 -5.57 13.14 -19.05
C LEU A 546 -6.66 13.65 -20.00
N SER A 547 -6.78 13.00 -21.14
CA SER A 547 -7.69 13.37 -22.23
C SER A 547 -8.66 12.23 -22.55
N PRO A 548 -9.73 12.48 -23.33
CA PRO A 548 -10.61 11.42 -23.83
C PRO A 548 -9.88 10.32 -24.62
N TRP A 549 -8.69 10.60 -25.17
CA TRP A 549 -7.85 9.58 -25.79
C TRP A 549 -7.54 8.45 -24.81
N HIS A 550 -7.15 8.78 -23.57
CA HIS A 550 -6.82 7.79 -22.53
C HIS A 550 -8.03 6.96 -22.13
N VAL A 551 -9.20 7.61 -22.02
CA VAL A 551 -10.46 6.93 -21.71
C VAL A 551 -10.84 5.95 -22.84
N SER A 552 -10.62 6.32 -24.10
CA SER A 552 -10.87 5.43 -25.23
C SER A 552 -9.90 4.25 -25.34
N ARG A 553 -8.76 4.30 -24.63
CA ARG A 553 -7.81 3.17 -24.50
C ARG A 553 -8.16 2.20 -23.38
N LEU A 554 -9.08 2.54 -22.48
CA LEU A 554 -9.51 1.59 -21.45
C LEU A 554 -10.12 0.34 -22.09
N PRO A 555 -9.98 -0.84 -21.44
CA PRO A 555 -10.71 -2.04 -21.83
C PRO A 555 -12.20 -1.77 -22.02
N LYS A 556 -12.83 -2.40 -23.01
CA LYS A 556 -14.26 -2.21 -23.32
C LYS A 556 -15.16 -2.49 -22.13
N SER A 557 -14.79 -3.46 -21.29
CA SER A 557 -15.48 -3.77 -20.04
C SER A 557 -15.56 -2.59 -19.06
N LEU A 558 -14.66 -1.60 -19.19
CA LEU A 558 -14.54 -0.41 -18.34
C LEU A 558 -15.07 0.87 -18.98
N GLN A 559 -15.37 0.85 -20.29
CA GLN A 559 -15.91 2.02 -21.01
C GLN A 559 -17.41 2.25 -20.71
N GLY A 560 -18.13 1.23 -20.27
CA GLY A 560 -19.51 1.34 -19.78
C GLY A 560 -19.55 1.94 -18.37
N LEU A 561 -19.64 3.27 -18.28
CA LEU A 561 -19.63 3.99 -17.02
C LEU A 561 -20.82 3.58 -16.12
N PRO A 562 -20.57 3.11 -14.87
CA PRO A 562 -21.64 2.72 -13.97
C PRO A 562 -22.51 3.93 -13.58
N SER A 563 -23.79 3.68 -13.29
CA SER A 563 -24.68 4.66 -12.67
C SER A 563 -24.13 5.11 -11.31
N ASN A 564 -24.48 6.34 -10.89
CA ASN A 564 -23.90 7.01 -9.73
C ASN A 564 -23.97 6.24 -8.38
N ASP A 565 -24.73 5.16 -8.28
CA ASP A 565 -24.89 4.38 -7.04
C ASP A 565 -23.85 3.25 -6.86
N ARG A 566 -23.00 2.93 -7.86
CA ARG A 566 -22.03 1.80 -7.82
C ARG A 566 -20.55 2.19 -7.79
N PHE A 567 -20.20 3.41 -7.32
CA PHE A 567 -18.85 3.98 -7.43
C PHE A 567 -17.70 3.27 -6.68
N TYR A 568 -18.02 2.31 -5.81
CA TYR A 568 -17.03 1.63 -4.97
C TYR A 568 -16.82 0.16 -5.36
N ASP A 569 -17.57 -0.33 -6.34
CA ASP A 569 -17.56 -1.73 -6.74
C ASP A 569 -16.92 -1.90 -8.12
N LEU A 570 -16.34 -3.07 -8.33
CA LEU A 570 -15.83 -3.48 -9.63
C LEU A 570 -17.02 -3.73 -10.58
N PRO A 571 -17.00 -3.25 -11.84
CA PRO A 571 -18.08 -3.54 -12.77
C PRO A 571 -18.29 -5.04 -12.97
N ASP A 572 -19.56 -5.45 -13.09
CA ASP A 572 -19.95 -6.85 -13.30
C ASP A 572 -19.20 -7.48 -14.49
N SER A 573 -19.05 -6.72 -15.58
CA SER A 573 -18.31 -7.11 -16.79
C SER A 573 -16.83 -7.45 -16.54
N VAL A 574 -16.18 -6.74 -15.62
CA VAL A 574 -14.78 -6.96 -15.24
C VAL A 574 -14.71 -8.12 -14.26
N HIS A 575 -15.64 -8.19 -13.31
CA HIS A 575 -15.73 -9.29 -12.36
C HIS A 575 -15.94 -10.64 -13.07
N GLU A 576 -16.84 -10.69 -14.05
CA GLU A 576 -17.07 -11.88 -14.89
C GLU A 576 -15.83 -12.25 -15.70
N ALA A 577 -15.16 -11.28 -16.31
CA ALA A 577 -13.93 -11.51 -17.10
C ALA A 577 -12.78 -12.06 -16.22
N LEU A 578 -12.58 -11.50 -15.03
CA LEU A 578 -11.63 -12.02 -14.05
C LEU A 578 -12.04 -13.42 -13.56
N GLY A 579 -13.33 -13.66 -13.40
CA GLY A 579 -13.90 -14.98 -13.09
C GLY A 579 -13.53 -16.01 -14.15
N VAL A 580 -13.66 -15.67 -15.44
CA VAL A 580 -13.24 -16.52 -16.57
C VAL A 580 -11.74 -16.81 -16.51
N LEU A 581 -10.90 -15.78 -16.40
CA LEU A 581 -9.44 -15.99 -16.33
C LEU A 581 -9.02 -16.84 -15.13
N ARG A 582 -9.69 -16.68 -13.98
CA ARG A 582 -9.47 -17.50 -12.79
C ARG A 582 -9.95 -18.94 -12.99
N SER A 583 -11.08 -19.14 -13.67
CA SER A 583 -11.66 -20.47 -13.87
C SER A 583 -10.82 -21.35 -14.79
N PHE A 584 -10.09 -20.74 -15.74
CA PHE A 584 -9.05 -21.39 -16.55
C PHE A 584 -7.67 -21.44 -15.87
N ALA A 585 -7.57 -21.08 -14.58
CA ALA A 585 -6.32 -21.06 -13.81
C ALA A 585 -5.20 -20.17 -14.41
N ILE A 586 -5.55 -19.14 -15.20
CA ILE A 586 -4.59 -18.20 -15.78
C ILE A 586 -4.15 -17.17 -14.73
N ILE A 587 -5.08 -16.74 -13.89
CA ILE A 587 -4.84 -15.79 -12.79
C ILE A 587 -5.23 -16.41 -11.45
N THR A 588 -4.62 -15.91 -10.38
CA THR A 588 -5.03 -16.13 -8.99
C THR A 588 -5.50 -14.82 -8.38
N ILE A 589 -6.57 -14.87 -7.58
CA ILE A 589 -7.10 -13.72 -6.85
C ILE A 589 -7.03 -14.04 -5.36
N GLN A 590 -6.36 -13.18 -4.59
CA GLN A 590 -6.22 -13.35 -3.15
C GLN A 590 -7.58 -13.15 -2.44
N PRO A 591 -7.97 -14.03 -1.50
CA PRO A 591 -9.28 -13.93 -0.83
C PRO A 591 -9.48 -12.63 -0.04
N GLU A 592 -8.44 -12.15 0.65
CA GLU A 592 -8.50 -10.99 1.54
C GLU A 592 -8.37 -9.67 0.77
N THR A 593 -7.25 -9.48 0.06
CA THR A 593 -6.93 -8.21 -0.63
C THR A 593 -7.66 -8.05 -1.97
N LYS A 594 -8.10 -9.16 -2.57
CA LYS A 594 -8.57 -9.24 -3.96
C LYS A 594 -7.50 -8.90 -5.01
N ASP A 595 -6.23 -8.87 -4.60
CA ASP A 595 -5.13 -8.64 -5.53
C ASP A 595 -4.99 -9.81 -6.50
N MET A 596 -4.69 -9.48 -7.75
CA MET A 596 -4.53 -10.43 -8.84
C MET A 596 -3.06 -10.75 -9.06
N SER A 597 -2.76 -11.98 -9.42
CA SER A 597 -1.41 -12.42 -9.79
C SER A 597 -1.47 -13.44 -10.91
N MET A 598 -0.42 -13.48 -11.72
CA MET A 598 -0.21 -14.42 -12.82
C MET A 598 1.03 -15.24 -12.54
N HIS A 599 1.01 -16.51 -12.94
CA HIS A 599 2.24 -17.29 -12.97
C HIS A 599 3.21 -16.67 -14.01
N PRO A 600 4.54 -16.56 -13.75
CA PRO A 600 5.48 -15.91 -14.66
C PRO A 600 5.45 -16.43 -16.11
N LEU A 601 5.27 -17.74 -16.29
CA LEU A 601 5.09 -18.35 -17.63
C LEU A 601 3.77 -17.94 -18.30
N ALA A 602 2.67 -17.85 -17.54
CA ALA A 602 1.38 -17.39 -18.07
C ALA A 602 1.44 -15.90 -18.43
N HIS A 603 2.14 -15.11 -17.60
CA HIS A 603 2.38 -13.69 -17.83
C HIS A 603 3.21 -13.44 -19.10
N SER A 604 4.31 -14.17 -19.26
CA SER A 604 5.15 -14.10 -20.47
C SER A 604 4.37 -14.52 -21.72
N TRP A 605 3.67 -15.67 -21.64
CA TRP A 605 2.81 -16.16 -22.71
C TRP A 605 1.72 -15.16 -23.11
N ALA A 606 1.07 -14.51 -22.15
CA ALA A 606 0.00 -13.54 -22.40
C ALA A 606 0.47 -12.35 -23.24
N ARG A 607 1.74 -11.94 -23.09
CA ARG A 607 2.37 -10.94 -23.97
C ARG A 607 2.79 -11.56 -25.29
N ASP A 608 3.48 -12.69 -25.24
CA ASP A 608 4.11 -13.28 -26.42
C ASP A 608 3.10 -13.66 -27.49
N ARG A 609 1.93 -14.17 -27.09
CA ARG A 609 0.85 -14.57 -28.01
C ARG A 609 0.30 -13.43 -28.87
N LEU A 610 0.44 -12.19 -28.42
CA LEU A 610 -0.04 -11.02 -29.15
C LEU A 610 0.91 -10.69 -30.31
N ASP A 611 0.35 -10.27 -31.45
CA ASP A 611 1.16 -9.66 -32.50
C ASP A 611 1.63 -8.25 -32.09
N ASP A 612 2.56 -7.67 -32.85
CA ASP A 612 3.17 -6.39 -32.47
C ASP A 612 2.18 -5.22 -32.45
N ALA A 613 1.08 -5.29 -33.20
CA ALA A 613 0.02 -4.27 -33.12
C ALA A 613 -0.79 -4.43 -31.83
N ALA A 614 -1.23 -5.65 -31.51
CA ALA A 614 -1.98 -5.94 -30.29
C ALA A 614 -1.15 -5.74 -29.02
N LYS A 615 0.17 -6.02 -29.05
CA LYS A 615 1.09 -5.69 -27.95
C LYS A 615 1.10 -4.19 -27.66
N ARG A 616 1.26 -3.37 -28.71
CA ARG A 616 1.24 -1.91 -28.59
C ARG A 616 -0.09 -1.42 -28.03
N ASP A 617 -1.22 -1.90 -28.55
CA ASP A 617 -2.55 -1.52 -28.06
C ASP A 617 -2.79 -1.94 -26.60
N ALA A 618 -2.40 -3.16 -26.21
CA ALA A 618 -2.48 -3.62 -24.84
C ALA A 618 -1.59 -2.81 -23.89
N TRP A 619 -0.39 -2.44 -24.34
CA TRP A 619 0.50 -1.54 -23.58
C TRP A 619 -0.13 -0.16 -23.39
N ALA A 620 -0.65 0.46 -24.44
CA ALA A 620 -1.30 1.78 -24.36
C ALA A 620 -2.53 1.76 -23.45
N SER A 621 -3.31 0.67 -23.50
CA SER A 621 -4.44 0.43 -22.60
C SER A 621 -3.99 0.33 -21.14
N THR A 622 -2.93 -0.43 -20.86
CA THR A 622 -2.37 -0.63 -19.52
C THR A 622 -1.86 0.68 -18.92
N MET A 623 -1.12 1.45 -19.71
CA MET A 623 -0.57 2.74 -19.30
C MET A 623 -1.68 3.76 -19.00
N SER A 624 -2.71 3.82 -19.86
CA SER A 624 -3.87 4.69 -19.66
C SER A 624 -4.68 4.28 -18.43
N LEU A 625 -4.86 2.97 -18.20
CA LEU A 625 -5.53 2.44 -17.01
C LEU A 625 -4.80 2.86 -15.73
N MET A 626 -3.47 2.65 -15.67
CA MET A 626 -2.67 3.07 -14.53
C MET A 626 -2.72 4.60 -14.33
N ALA A 627 -2.56 5.38 -15.39
CA ALA A 627 -2.60 6.85 -15.31
C ALA A 627 -3.95 7.36 -14.80
N LEU A 628 -5.07 6.83 -15.32
CA LEU A 628 -6.41 7.20 -14.87
C LEU A 628 -6.62 6.82 -13.39
N SER A 629 -6.00 5.74 -12.89
CA SER A 629 -6.09 5.38 -11.48
C SER A 629 -5.37 6.34 -10.51
N LEU A 630 -4.49 7.22 -11.04
CA LEU A 630 -3.71 8.19 -10.27
C LEU A 630 -4.40 9.55 -10.07
N GLY A 631 -5.47 9.83 -10.80
CA GLY A 631 -5.97 11.20 -11.01
C GLY A 631 -6.45 12.01 -9.78
N SER A 632 -6.53 11.43 -8.57
CA SER A 632 -6.79 12.20 -7.35
C SER A 632 -5.48 12.59 -6.65
N ALA A 633 -5.10 13.86 -6.73
CA ALA A 633 -3.85 14.37 -6.14
C ALA A 633 -3.75 14.30 -4.60
N TYR A 634 -4.82 13.91 -3.90
CA TYR A 634 -4.93 14.09 -2.44
C TYR A 634 -5.20 12.84 -1.61
N GLU A 635 -5.25 11.63 -2.16
CA GLU A 635 -5.57 10.47 -1.31
C GLU A 635 -4.84 9.18 -1.75
N TYR A 636 -4.39 8.44 -0.72
CA TYR A 636 -3.89 7.06 -0.70
C TYR A 636 -2.42 6.82 -1.11
N GLU A 637 -1.46 7.28 -0.28
CA GLU A 637 -0.04 6.92 -0.41
C GLU A 637 0.17 5.39 -0.49
N ASP A 638 -0.61 4.63 0.28
CA ASP A 638 -0.58 3.17 0.24
C ASP A 638 -0.88 2.64 -1.16
N PHE A 639 -1.91 3.15 -1.84
CA PHE A 639 -2.24 2.70 -3.20
C PHE A 639 -1.11 3.00 -4.19
N TRP A 640 -0.48 4.18 -4.10
CA TRP A 640 0.65 4.53 -4.97
C TRP A 640 1.85 3.61 -4.76
N ARG A 641 2.15 3.24 -3.52
CA ARG A 641 3.20 2.25 -3.20
C ARG A 641 2.89 0.87 -3.77
N HIS A 642 1.62 0.43 -3.71
CA HIS A 642 1.19 -0.82 -4.33
C HIS A 642 1.24 -0.76 -5.88
N LEU A 643 1.03 0.41 -6.48
CA LEU A 643 1.05 0.56 -7.94
C LEU A 643 2.47 0.69 -8.51
N GLN A 644 3.42 1.19 -7.72
CA GLN A 644 4.81 1.46 -8.14
C GLN A 644 5.45 0.30 -8.93
N PRO A 645 5.44 -0.97 -8.48
CA PRO A 645 6.08 -2.06 -9.21
C PRO A 645 5.54 -2.26 -10.63
N HIS A 646 4.25 -1.97 -10.84
CA HIS A 646 3.62 -2.09 -12.16
C HIS A 646 4.05 -0.96 -13.10
N VAL A 647 4.19 0.26 -12.58
CA VAL A 647 4.70 1.41 -13.34
C VAL A 647 6.16 1.18 -13.73
N GLU A 648 7.01 0.77 -12.79
CA GLU A 648 8.42 0.44 -13.05
C GLU A 648 8.56 -0.64 -14.13
N PHE A 649 7.75 -1.70 -14.05
CA PHE A 649 7.76 -2.79 -15.02
C PHE A 649 7.37 -2.32 -16.44
N CYS A 650 6.29 -1.53 -16.56
CA CYS A 650 5.82 -1.04 -17.85
C CYS A 650 6.80 -0.05 -18.49
N VAL A 651 7.37 0.86 -17.69
CA VAL A 651 8.32 1.88 -18.14
C VAL A 651 9.64 1.25 -18.56
N ASN A 652 10.17 0.28 -17.81
CA ASN A 652 11.41 -0.42 -18.19
C ASN A 652 11.27 -1.26 -19.44
N ALA A 653 10.10 -1.86 -19.68
CA ALA A 653 9.90 -2.77 -20.79
C ALA A 653 10.02 -2.07 -22.15
N SER A 654 9.60 -0.81 -22.26
CA SER A 654 9.73 -0.04 -23.51
C SER A 654 9.63 1.47 -23.25
N PRO A 655 10.68 2.11 -22.72
CA PRO A 655 10.64 3.55 -22.41
C PRO A 655 10.64 4.42 -23.67
N ASP A 656 11.20 3.91 -24.78
CA ASP A 656 11.50 4.71 -25.98
C ASP A 656 10.52 4.50 -27.15
N GLU A 657 10.00 3.29 -27.33
CA GLU A 657 9.13 2.86 -28.45
C GLU A 657 7.74 3.54 -28.51
N PRO A 658 7.10 3.92 -27.38
CA PRO A 658 5.76 4.49 -27.41
C PRO A 658 5.66 5.83 -28.14
N PHE A 659 6.69 6.67 -28.03
CA PHE A 659 6.75 7.98 -28.67
C PHE A 659 6.83 7.90 -30.20
N ASP A 660 7.24 6.75 -30.74
CA ASP A 660 7.34 6.51 -32.19
C ASP A 660 5.98 6.11 -32.80
N HIS A 661 5.04 5.65 -31.98
CA HIS A 661 3.79 5.01 -32.43
C HIS A 661 2.52 5.75 -32.03
N TYR A 662 2.58 6.54 -30.97
CA TYR A 662 1.43 7.26 -30.43
C TYR A 662 1.69 8.76 -30.41
N PRO A 663 0.63 9.60 -30.36
CA PRO A 663 0.79 11.03 -30.27
C PRO A 663 1.62 11.39 -29.02
N ALA A 664 2.73 12.10 -29.22
CA ALA A 664 3.68 12.41 -28.15
C ALA A 664 3.00 13.12 -26.96
N ILE A 665 2.01 13.98 -27.20
CA ILE A 665 1.26 14.68 -26.16
C ILE A 665 0.47 13.73 -25.25
N GLU A 666 -0.09 12.66 -25.78
CA GLU A 666 -0.88 11.71 -25.00
C GLU A 666 0.03 10.84 -24.13
N ILE A 667 1.12 10.32 -24.72
CA ILE A 667 2.15 9.61 -23.95
C ILE A 667 2.77 10.53 -22.89
N GLY A 668 2.96 11.80 -23.21
CA GLY A 668 3.51 12.78 -22.29
C GLY A 668 2.64 13.01 -21.05
N ARG A 669 1.32 13.02 -21.19
CA ARG A 669 0.39 13.13 -20.03
C ARG A 669 0.54 11.96 -19.06
N VAL A 670 0.67 10.75 -19.59
CA VAL A 670 0.89 9.54 -18.78
C VAL A 670 2.22 9.60 -18.04
N PHE A 671 3.31 9.91 -18.75
CA PHE A 671 4.65 9.94 -18.17
C PHE A 671 4.79 11.05 -17.11
N TYR A 672 4.13 12.19 -17.32
CA TYR A 672 4.05 13.27 -16.33
C TYR A 672 3.42 12.80 -15.00
N LEU A 673 2.30 12.07 -15.06
CA LEU A 673 1.66 11.51 -13.86
C LEU A 673 2.51 10.44 -13.18
N PHE A 674 3.24 9.62 -13.93
CA PHE A 674 4.13 8.61 -13.36
C PHE A 674 5.36 9.24 -12.69
N ALA A 675 5.91 10.31 -13.25
CA ALA A 675 6.98 11.07 -12.61
C ALA A 675 6.50 11.70 -11.30
N TRP A 676 5.27 12.23 -11.27
CA TRP A 676 4.64 12.66 -10.02
C TRP A 676 4.44 11.52 -9.03
N LEU A 677 3.96 10.35 -9.46
CA LEU A 677 3.87 9.17 -8.59
C LEU A 677 5.22 8.85 -7.96
N PHE A 678 6.28 8.73 -8.76
CA PHE A 678 7.62 8.41 -8.26
C PHE A 678 8.14 9.44 -7.27
N TYR A 679 7.93 10.73 -7.54
CA TYR A 679 8.25 11.78 -6.58
C TYR A 679 7.44 11.64 -5.28
N LYS A 680 6.13 11.37 -5.36
CA LYS A 680 5.26 11.23 -4.20
C LYS A 680 5.53 9.99 -3.35
N VAL A 681 5.94 8.88 -3.96
CA VAL A 681 6.37 7.65 -3.24
C VAL A 681 7.87 7.67 -2.91
N ASN A 682 8.54 8.82 -3.07
CA ASN A 682 9.94 9.05 -2.71
C ASN A 682 10.96 8.22 -3.49
N SER A 683 10.55 7.71 -4.65
CA SER A 683 11.43 7.05 -5.60
C SER A 683 12.05 8.09 -6.53
N TYR A 684 12.75 9.09 -5.96
CA TYR A 684 13.29 10.22 -6.73
C TYR A 684 14.30 9.80 -7.79
N GLN A 685 15.03 8.69 -7.59
CA GLN A 685 15.92 8.16 -8.60
C GLN A 685 15.14 7.71 -9.85
N TRP A 686 13.99 7.07 -9.65
CA TRP A 686 13.08 6.73 -10.73
C TRP A 686 12.44 7.98 -11.35
N GLY A 687 12.01 8.94 -10.53
CA GLY A 687 11.51 10.23 -10.99
C GLY A 687 12.54 10.97 -11.86
N LYS A 688 13.81 10.97 -11.46
CA LYS A 688 14.95 11.52 -12.21
C LYS A 688 15.13 10.81 -13.55
N VAL A 689 15.30 9.49 -13.56
CA VAL A 689 15.51 8.71 -14.79
C VAL A 689 14.34 8.84 -15.77
N LEU A 690 13.10 8.80 -15.25
CA LEU A 690 11.91 8.95 -16.07
C LEU A 690 11.81 10.36 -16.67
N SER A 691 12.01 11.40 -15.86
CA SER A 691 11.94 12.79 -16.34
C SER A 691 13.05 13.15 -17.32
N GLU A 692 14.27 12.61 -17.15
CA GLU A 692 15.37 12.74 -18.14
C GLU A 692 15.00 12.10 -19.49
N THR A 693 14.48 10.87 -19.44
CA THR A 693 14.06 10.14 -20.64
C THR A 693 12.93 10.88 -21.34
N PHE A 694 11.97 11.38 -20.55
CA PHE A 694 10.83 12.13 -21.05
C PHE A 694 11.27 13.45 -21.70
N LEU A 695 12.16 14.24 -21.08
CA LEU A 695 12.74 15.45 -21.67
C LEU A 695 13.48 15.16 -22.98
N LYS A 696 14.23 14.05 -23.05
CA LYS A 696 15.00 13.69 -24.25
C LYS A 696 14.10 13.38 -25.47
N LYS A 697 12.91 12.80 -25.23
CA LYS A 697 12.02 12.27 -26.28
C LYS A 697 10.88 13.22 -26.62
N PHE A 698 10.27 13.81 -25.61
CA PHE A 698 9.17 14.75 -25.74
C PHE A 698 9.66 16.18 -25.86
N GLY A 699 10.74 16.51 -25.13
CA GLY A 699 11.30 17.86 -25.13
C GLY A 699 11.72 18.26 -26.54
N SER A 700 11.24 19.40 -26.99
CA SER A 700 11.54 19.83 -28.34
C SER A 700 13.01 20.30 -28.43
N LYS A 701 13.69 19.98 -29.53
CA LYS A 701 15.04 20.53 -29.80
C LYS A 701 15.01 22.01 -30.22
N VAL A 702 13.82 22.57 -30.51
CA VAL A 702 13.68 23.85 -31.23
C VAL A 702 12.58 24.78 -30.65
N SER A 703 11.76 24.38 -29.68
CA SER A 703 10.67 25.22 -29.14
C SER A 703 10.55 25.20 -27.61
N ASN A 704 10.75 26.37 -27.01
CA ASN A 704 10.44 26.67 -25.62
C ASN A 704 8.93 26.48 -25.33
N SER A 705 8.50 25.29 -24.92
CA SER A 705 7.09 25.00 -24.60
C SER A 705 6.83 24.95 -23.09
N GLU A 706 5.63 25.35 -22.65
CA GLU A 706 5.20 25.28 -21.24
C GLU A 706 5.36 23.86 -20.64
N ASN A 707 5.19 22.83 -21.48
CA ASN A 707 5.38 21.44 -21.07
C ASN A 707 6.83 21.12 -20.75
N ASP A 708 7.81 21.67 -21.48
CA ASP A 708 9.24 21.46 -21.19
C ASP A 708 9.59 22.02 -19.81
N SER A 709 9.04 23.19 -19.46
CA SER A 709 9.17 23.77 -18.12
C SER A 709 8.55 22.88 -17.05
N ARG A 710 7.38 22.27 -17.30
CA ARG A 710 6.70 21.37 -16.33
C ARG A 710 7.51 20.10 -16.07
N ILE A 711 8.05 19.49 -17.12
CA ILE A 711 8.89 18.30 -17.00
C ILE A 711 10.22 18.67 -16.32
N GLY A 712 10.81 19.80 -16.71
CA GLY A 712 12.03 20.34 -16.11
C GLY A 712 11.85 20.63 -14.61
N TYR A 713 10.71 21.18 -14.20
CA TYR A 713 10.39 21.41 -12.79
C TYR A 713 10.36 20.10 -12.00
N LEU A 714 9.66 19.08 -12.49
CA LEU A 714 9.63 17.74 -11.88
C LEU A 714 11.03 17.13 -11.76
N HIS A 715 11.84 17.27 -12.81
CA HIS A 715 13.21 16.80 -12.81
C HIS A 715 14.05 17.54 -11.75
N ALA A 716 13.91 18.87 -11.67
CA ALA A 716 14.65 19.69 -10.72
C ALA A 716 14.29 19.41 -9.25
N ILE A 717 13.01 19.20 -8.92
CA ILE A 717 12.61 18.84 -7.54
C ILE A 717 13.05 17.42 -7.16
N CYS A 718 13.15 16.50 -8.13
CA CYS A 718 13.76 15.18 -7.89
C CYS A 718 15.27 15.32 -7.60
N LEU A 719 15.98 16.15 -8.36
CA LEU A 719 17.40 16.45 -8.16
C LEU A 719 17.66 17.15 -6.82
N GLU A 720 16.83 18.14 -6.46
CA GLU A 720 16.89 18.81 -5.15
C GLU A 720 16.73 17.79 -4.01
N SER A 721 15.78 16.86 -4.15
CA SER A 721 15.54 15.79 -3.16
C SER A 721 16.66 14.74 -3.09
N LEU A 722 17.55 14.72 -4.08
CA LEU A 722 18.77 13.90 -4.14
C LEU A 722 20.03 14.69 -3.74
N ASP A 723 19.87 15.92 -3.25
CA ASP A 723 20.94 16.86 -2.92
C ASP A 723 21.84 17.25 -4.13
N GLU A 724 21.33 17.11 -5.35
CA GLU A 724 21.99 17.54 -6.59
C GLU A 724 21.63 18.99 -6.93
N TYR A 725 21.95 19.93 -6.03
CA TYR A 725 21.49 21.32 -6.10
C TYR A 725 21.99 22.09 -7.32
N GLY A 726 23.20 21.80 -7.81
CA GLY A 726 23.79 22.50 -8.97
C GLY A 726 22.96 22.35 -10.24
N PRO A 727 22.71 21.11 -10.72
CA PRO A 727 21.80 20.85 -11.83
C PRO A 727 20.37 21.32 -11.57
N ALA A 728 19.82 21.06 -10.37
CA ALA A 728 18.46 21.47 -10.02
C ALA A 728 18.26 22.99 -10.18
N ARG A 729 19.20 23.76 -9.64
CA ARG A 729 19.20 25.23 -9.73
C ARG A 729 19.25 25.73 -11.15
N ALA A 730 20.14 25.18 -12.00
CA ALA A 730 20.27 25.64 -13.39
C ALA A 730 18.94 25.51 -14.15
N ILE A 731 18.18 24.46 -13.88
CA ILE A 731 16.87 24.22 -14.49
C ILE A 731 15.81 25.15 -13.90
N LEU A 732 15.80 25.37 -12.58
CA LEU A 732 14.86 26.27 -11.93
C LEU A 732 15.10 27.73 -12.32
N GLU A 733 16.37 28.18 -12.40
CA GLU A 733 16.76 29.50 -12.90
C GLU A 733 16.22 29.69 -14.33
N ASP A 734 16.45 28.70 -15.20
CA ASP A 734 15.98 28.70 -16.58
C ASP A 734 14.44 28.79 -16.67
N ILE A 735 13.68 28.03 -15.87
CA ILE A 735 12.21 28.10 -15.82
C ILE A 735 11.74 29.49 -15.36
N VAL A 736 12.33 30.01 -14.28
CA VAL A 736 11.98 31.33 -13.73
C VAL A 736 12.29 32.45 -14.73
N HIS A 737 13.44 32.38 -15.40
CA HIS A 737 13.84 33.34 -16.43
C HIS A 737 12.96 33.27 -17.69
N ARG A 738 12.60 32.07 -18.15
CA ARG A 738 11.78 31.88 -19.38
C ARG A 738 10.37 32.40 -19.22
N GLU A 739 9.72 32.15 -18.09
CA GLU A 739 8.33 32.56 -17.86
C GLU A 739 8.18 34.03 -17.43
N HIS A 740 9.28 34.70 -17.06
CA HIS A 740 9.28 36.16 -16.87
C HIS A 740 8.96 36.92 -18.18
N PHE A 741 9.15 36.29 -19.35
CA PHE A 741 8.74 36.82 -20.66
C PHE A 741 7.26 36.53 -21.01
N SER A 742 6.65 35.47 -20.47
CA SER A 742 5.24 35.10 -20.73
C SER A 742 4.23 35.81 -19.82
N THR A 743 4.68 36.47 -18.75
CA THR A 743 3.87 37.31 -17.85
C THR A 743 3.19 38.51 -18.53
N LEU A 744 3.51 38.82 -19.80
CA LEU A 744 2.72 39.71 -20.66
C LEU A 744 1.37 39.13 -21.12
N LEU A 745 1.12 37.82 -20.90
CA LEU A 745 -0.08 37.10 -21.37
C LEU A 745 -0.90 36.41 -20.25
N GLY A 746 -0.59 36.64 -18.97
CA GLY A 746 -1.54 36.39 -17.87
C GLY A 746 -1.63 34.96 -17.29
N THR A 747 -0.68 34.05 -17.53
CA THR A 747 -0.66 32.72 -16.90
C THR A 747 0.40 32.63 -15.78
N THR A 748 0.01 32.84 -14.53
CA THR A 748 0.86 32.67 -13.34
C THR A 748 0.58 31.33 -12.64
N SER A 749 1.45 30.32 -12.78
CA SER A 749 1.39 29.11 -11.94
C SER A 749 2.74 28.39 -11.76
N LEU A 750 3.46 28.07 -12.85
CA LEU A 750 4.68 27.24 -12.76
C LEU A 750 5.93 28.00 -12.33
N SER A 751 6.19 29.20 -12.89
CA SER A 751 7.26 30.09 -12.43
C SER A 751 7.15 30.34 -10.93
N SER A 752 5.94 30.67 -10.45
CA SER A 752 5.68 30.85 -9.02
C SER A 752 5.97 29.60 -8.19
N ALA A 753 5.69 28.41 -8.71
CA ALA A 753 6.05 27.15 -8.04
C ALA A 753 7.57 26.92 -8.02
N ALA A 754 8.28 27.23 -9.11
CA ALA A 754 9.75 27.08 -9.23
C ALA A 754 10.54 28.05 -8.35
N LYS A 755 10.00 29.26 -8.07
CA LYS A 755 10.66 30.28 -7.25
C LYS A 755 10.98 29.82 -5.83
N LEU A 756 10.17 28.94 -5.24
CA LEU A 756 10.35 28.52 -3.85
C LEU A 756 11.47 27.47 -3.68
N PRO A 757 11.52 26.37 -4.44
CA PRO A 757 12.70 25.50 -4.50
C PRO A 757 13.98 26.26 -4.88
N LEU A 758 13.90 27.22 -5.81
CA LEU A 758 15.06 28.02 -6.20
C LEU A 758 15.56 28.93 -5.06
N ALA A 759 14.65 29.62 -4.36
CA ALA A 759 15.00 30.43 -3.20
C ALA A 759 15.61 29.56 -2.08
N SER A 760 15.07 28.35 -1.87
CA SER A 760 15.63 27.36 -0.94
C SER A 760 17.09 27.03 -1.30
N ILE A 761 17.36 26.70 -2.56
CA ILE A 761 18.72 26.41 -3.02
C ILE A 761 19.64 27.63 -2.87
N TYR A 762 19.18 28.84 -3.18
CA TYR A 762 19.97 30.05 -2.97
C TYR A 762 20.31 30.31 -1.50
N LEU A 763 19.38 30.05 -0.58
CA LEU A 763 19.65 30.13 0.86
C LEU A 763 20.69 29.08 1.29
N ILE A 764 20.60 27.85 0.78
CA ILE A 764 21.57 26.77 1.03
C ILE A 764 22.97 27.17 0.50
N GLU A 765 23.04 27.82 -0.66
CA GLU A 765 24.28 28.32 -1.25
C GLU A 765 24.81 29.62 -0.62
N GLY A 766 24.08 30.22 0.33
CA GLY A 766 24.43 31.51 0.96
C GLY A 766 24.22 32.74 0.07
N LYS A 767 23.43 32.62 -0.99
CA LYS A 767 23.08 33.68 -1.95
C LYS A 767 21.83 34.45 -1.50
N THR A 768 21.87 35.01 -0.31
CA THR A 768 20.69 35.57 0.36
C THR A 768 20.00 36.66 -0.45
N GLN A 769 20.74 37.56 -1.11
CA GLN A 769 20.14 38.62 -1.92
C GLN A 769 19.31 38.07 -3.08
N LEU A 770 19.80 37.04 -3.78
CA LEU A 770 19.08 36.43 -4.89
C LEU A 770 17.83 35.69 -4.40
N ALA A 771 17.89 35.08 -3.21
CA ALA A 771 16.71 34.50 -2.57
C ALA A 771 15.67 35.58 -2.25
N VAL A 772 16.07 36.71 -1.64
CA VAL A 772 15.19 37.86 -1.35
C VAL A 772 14.50 38.32 -2.62
N ASP A 773 15.26 38.57 -3.68
CA ASP A 773 14.73 39.15 -4.91
C ASP A 773 13.68 38.23 -5.54
N ILE A 774 13.93 36.92 -5.58
CA ILE A 774 12.97 35.93 -6.06
C ILE A 774 11.71 35.84 -5.17
N LEU A 775 11.88 35.91 -3.85
CA LEU A 775 10.76 35.88 -2.91
C LEU A 775 9.91 37.15 -2.99
N ARG A 776 10.51 38.33 -3.18
CA ARG A 776 9.80 39.58 -3.47
C ARG A 776 8.91 39.43 -4.69
N GLU A 777 9.46 38.89 -5.78
CA GLU A 777 8.67 38.67 -7.00
C GLU A 777 7.53 37.68 -6.77
N LEU A 778 7.78 36.59 -6.02
CA LEU A 778 6.75 35.60 -5.69
C LEU A 778 5.60 36.23 -4.90
N ILE A 779 5.91 37.11 -3.95
CA ILE A 779 4.94 37.78 -3.10
C ILE A 779 4.21 38.88 -3.85
N GLN A 780 4.90 39.67 -4.68
CA GLN A 780 4.24 40.63 -5.56
C GLN A 780 3.24 39.94 -6.50
N ALA A 781 3.59 38.75 -7.01
CA ALA A 781 2.66 37.94 -7.79
C ALA A 781 1.47 37.41 -6.95
N MET A 782 1.66 37.16 -5.65
CA MET A 782 0.59 36.77 -4.71
C MET A 782 -0.26 37.97 -4.22
N LYS A 783 0.32 39.17 -4.09
CA LYS A 783 -0.27 40.39 -3.49
C LYS A 783 -1.19 41.19 -4.44
N LYS A 784 -1.92 40.54 -5.35
CA LYS A 784 -3.02 41.20 -6.11
C LYS A 784 -4.27 41.51 -5.25
N SER A 785 -4.18 41.41 -3.92
CA SER A 785 -5.05 42.11 -2.97
C SER A 785 -4.25 42.65 -1.77
N SER A 786 -4.41 43.96 -1.52
CA SER A 786 -3.99 44.79 -0.38
C SER A 786 -2.52 45.23 -0.22
N GLU A 787 -2.39 46.47 0.31
CA GLU A 787 -1.35 47.50 0.15
C GLU A 787 0.07 47.25 0.71
N PRO A 788 1.08 48.03 0.26
CA PRO A 788 2.48 47.86 0.62
C PRO A 788 2.88 48.73 1.82
N ASP A 789 3.89 48.29 2.58
CA ASP A 789 4.65 49.20 3.43
C ASP A 789 6.15 48.92 3.39
N ASN A 790 6.91 50.02 3.44
CA ASN A 790 8.35 50.17 3.24
C ASN A 790 9.20 49.33 4.19
N LEU A 791 10.23 48.64 3.67
CA LEU A 791 11.31 48.09 4.49
C LEU A 791 12.67 48.15 3.78
N ASP A 792 13.67 48.65 4.51
CA ASP A 792 15.09 48.55 4.23
C ASP A 792 15.72 47.47 5.13
N ASN A 793 16.73 46.78 4.58
CA ASN A 793 17.67 45.80 5.18
C ASN A 793 17.47 44.32 4.76
N ASN A 794 18.46 43.78 4.05
CA ASN A 794 18.34 42.67 3.09
C ASN A 794 18.15 41.25 3.68
N ASN A 795 18.54 40.94 4.92
CA ASN A 795 18.23 39.62 5.51
C ASN A 795 16.84 39.58 6.18
N THR A 796 16.47 40.68 6.83
CA THR A 796 15.12 40.88 7.39
C THR A 796 14.06 40.95 6.30
N GLU A 797 14.43 41.45 5.11
CA GLU A 797 13.73 41.31 3.82
C GLU A 797 13.23 39.89 3.55
N ALA A 798 14.17 38.99 3.26
CA ALA A 798 13.86 37.62 2.84
C ALA A 798 12.88 36.93 3.79
N ILE A 799 13.12 37.11 5.10
CA ILE A 799 12.36 36.50 6.17
C ILE A 799 10.97 37.12 6.27
N SER A 800 10.86 38.45 6.23
CA SER A 800 9.57 39.15 6.21
C SER A 800 8.71 38.67 5.04
N LEU A 801 9.34 38.51 3.88
CA LEU A 801 8.72 38.04 2.67
C LEU A 801 8.28 36.56 2.79
N LEU A 802 9.16 35.67 3.25
CA LEU A 802 8.80 34.27 3.51
C LEU A 802 7.66 34.16 4.55
N ARG A 803 7.64 35.04 5.56
CA ARG A 803 6.52 35.14 6.53
C ARG A 803 5.21 35.51 5.82
N ASP A 804 5.23 36.47 4.90
CA ASP A 804 4.04 36.83 4.10
C ASP A 804 3.55 35.65 3.24
N VAL A 805 4.45 34.91 2.59
CA VAL A 805 4.09 33.71 1.81
C VAL A 805 3.47 32.64 2.70
N VAL A 806 4.08 32.38 3.86
CA VAL A 806 3.58 31.41 4.84
C VAL A 806 2.22 31.84 5.38
N MET A 807 2.03 33.12 5.71
CA MET A 807 0.74 33.65 6.18
C MET A 807 -0.35 33.52 5.11
N ALA A 808 -0.08 33.90 3.87
CA ALA A 808 -1.03 33.78 2.77
C ALA A 808 -1.41 32.31 2.53
N ARG A 809 -0.43 31.40 2.52
CA ARG A 809 -0.68 29.96 2.32
C ARG A 809 -1.36 29.31 3.52
N ASN A 810 -1.07 29.72 4.75
CA ASN A 810 -1.75 29.23 5.95
C ASN A 810 -3.26 29.57 5.95
N LYS A 811 -3.65 30.70 5.34
CA LYS A 811 -5.06 31.12 5.22
C LYS A 811 -5.85 30.32 4.18
N ILE A 812 -5.20 29.81 3.14
CA ILE A 812 -5.86 29.24 1.95
C ILE A 812 -5.65 27.72 1.85
N LEU A 813 -4.54 27.20 2.35
CA LEU A 813 -4.11 25.81 2.17
C LEU A 813 -4.18 25.02 3.49
N SER A 814 -4.58 23.75 3.41
CA SER A 814 -4.67 22.87 4.58
C SER A 814 -3.31 22.67 5.26
N PRO A 815 -3.26 22.34 6.56
CA PRO A 815 -1.99 22.11 7.28
C PRO A 815 -1.10 21.02 6.69
N THR A 816 -1.68 20.06 5.97
CA THR A 816 -0.98 18.94 5.31
C THR A 816 -0.58 19.23 3.87
N ASP A 817 -0.93 20.40 3.32
CA ASP A 817 -0.63 20.77 1.93
C ASP A 817 0.88 20.95 1.71
N HIS A 818 1.41 20.33 0.65
CA HIS A 818 2.83 20.33 0.33
C HIS A 818 3.39 21.75 0.14
N ASN A 819 2.64 22.65 -0.51
CA ASN A 819 3.12 24.02 -0.77
C ASN A 819 3.18 24.84 0.52
N ARG A 820 2.27 24.61 1.47
CA ARG A 820 2.31 25.23 2.80
C ARG A 820 3.55 24.78 3.56
N ILE A 821 3.78 23.46 3.60
CA ILE A 821 4.92 22.83 4.28
C ILE A 821 6.26 23.31 3.71
N VAL A 822 6.41 23.37 2.38
CA VAL A 822 7.64 23.83 1.72
C VAL A 822 7.91 25.30 2.05
N SER A 823 6.89 26.18 2.08
CA SER A 823 7.09 27.59 2.45
C SER A 823 7.49 27.77 3.92
N GLN A 824 6.91 27.00 4.84
CA GLN A 824 7.27 27.05 6.27
C GLN A 824 8.69 26.56 6.49
N HIS A 825 9.09 25.51 5.77
CA HIS A 825 10.45 25.00 5.80
C HIS A 825 11.47 26.02 5.27
N ALA A 826 11.19 26.65 4.11
CA ALA A 826 12.06 27.68 3.54
C ALA A 826 12.19 28.91 4.47
N LEU A 827 11.09 29.35 5.11
CA LEU A 827 11.12 30.41 6.11
C LEU A 827 12.05 30.07 7.29
N ALA A 828 11.96 28.85 7.80
CA ALA A 828 12.76 28.45 8.94
C ALA A 828 14.26 28.29 8.61
N VAL A 829 14.59 27.86 7.39
CA VAL A 829 15.98 27.87 6.89
C VAL A 829 16.51 29.31 6.87
N ALA A 830 15.75 30.27 6.33
CA ALA A 830 16.14 31.67 6.29
C ALA A 830 16.35 32.26 7.71
N LEU A 831 15.40 32.03 8.62
CA LEU A 831 15.48 32.46 10.02
C LEU A 831 16.70 31.89 10.76
N THR A 832 17.04 30.63 10.48
CA THR A 832 18.23 29.98 11.05
C THR A 832 19.49 30.73 10.63
N ARG A 833 19.65 31.01 9.33
CA ARG A 833 20.83 31.71 8.77
C ARG A 833 20.96 33.16 9.24
N ASP A 834 19.85 33.86 9.43
CA ASP A 834 19.82 35.24 9.93
C ASP A 834 20.15 35.38 11.43
N GLY A 835 20.32 34.27 12.15
CA GLY A 835 20.60 34.31 13.58
C GLY A 835 19.35 34.50 14.44
N ASN A 836 18.18 34.14 13.92
CA ASN A 836 16.90 34.05 14.66
C ASN A 836 16.47 32.58 14.87
N PRO A 837 17.32 31.74 15.50
CA PRO A 837 17.10 30.29 15.55
C PRO A 837 15.89 29.88 16.38
N LYS A 838 15.46 30.66 17.38
CA LYS A 838 14.29 30.32 18.23
C LYS A 838 12.98 30.27 17.47
N GLU A 839 12.77 31.21 16.55
CA GLU A 839 11.59 31.21 15.69
C GLU A 839 11.68 30.11 14.63
N ALA A 840 12.86 29.90 14.07
CA ALA A 840 13.12 28.78 13.16
C ALA A 840 12.81 27.42 13.82
N ILE A 841 13.23 27.22 15.07
CA ILE A 841 12.93 26.02 15.86
C ILE A 841 11.42 25.84 16.02
N SER A 842 10.67 26.90 16.32
CA SER A 842 9.21 26.81 16.45
C SER A 842 8.55 26.34 15.15
N LEU A 843 8.89 26.98 14.03
CA LEU A 843 8.34 26.63 12.72
C LEU A 843 8.76 25.21 12.27
N LEU A 844 10.03 24.84 12.49
CA LEU A 844 10.53 23.52 12.12
C LEU A 844 9.96 22.42 13.02
N ARG A 845 9.66 22.69 14.30
CA ARG A 845 8.93 21.74 15.16
C ARG A 845 7.55 21.45 14.60
N ASP A 846 6.80 22.48 14.22
CA ASP A 846 5.47 22.30 13.63
C ASP A 846 5.55 21.55 12.29
N VAL A 847 6.49 21.92 11.42
CA VAL A 847 6.73 21.24 10.14
C VAL A 847 7.15 19.79 10.36
N VAL A 848 8.06 19.51 11.28
CA VAL A 848 8.50 18.14 11.61
C VAL A 848 7.35 17.34 12.22
N GLN A 849 6.52 17.94 13.07
CA GLN A 849 5.37 17.29 13.68
C GLN A 849 4.32 16.93 12.62
N ILE A 850 3.94 17.87 11.77
CA ILE A 850 3.02 17.63 10.65
C ILE A 850 3.61 16.57 9.69
N LYS A 851 4.89 16.69 9.35
CA LYS A 851 5.57 15.68 8.53
C LYS A 851 5.67 14.33 9.23
N SER A 852 5.66 14.26 10.56
CA SER A 852 5.66 13.00 11.30
C SER A 852 4.31 12.28 11.27
N THR A 853 3.21 13.00 11.02
CA THR A 853 1.88 12.39 10.85
C THR A 853 1.60 11.97 9.41
N ILE A 854 2.27 12.60 8.44
CA ILE A 854 2.10 12.33 7.00
C ILE A 854 3.18 11.40 6.45
N TYR A 855 4.42 11.47 6.96
CA TYR A 855 5.58 10.80 6.40
C TYR A 855 6.30 9.90 7.40
N GLN A 856 6.77 8.74 6.90
CA GLN A 856 7.58 7.79 7.67
C GLN A 856 8.89 8.45 8.18
N PRO A 857 9.50 7.98 9.29
CA PRO A 857 10.72 8.60 9.87
C PRO A 857 11.90 8.75 8.90
N ALA A 858 12.05 7.79 8.00
CA ALA A 858 13.04 7.70 6.92
C ALA A 858 12.86 8.71 5.79
N HIS A 859 11.72 9.40 5.75
CA HIS A 859 11.32 10.16 4.59
C HIS A 859 12.25 11.36 4.37
N PRO A 860 12.79 11.56 3.14
CA PRO A 860 13.78 12.62 2.88
C PRO A 860 13.29 14.02 3.27
N TYR A 861 12.02 14.37 3.03
CA TYR A 861 11.47 15.64 3.50
C TYR A 861 11.37 15.79 5.02
N ARG A 862 11.24 14.68 5.77
CA ARG A 862 11.26 14.70 7.24
C ARG A 862 12.71 14.85 7.72
N ILE A 863 13.64 14.12 7.11
CA ILE A 863 15.07 14.20 7.41
C ILE A 863 15.62 15.59 7.12
N ILE A 864 15.32 16.19 5.96
CA ILE A 864 15.73 17.55 5.61
C ILE A 864 15.22 18.55 6.66
N SER A 865 13.95 18.46 7.07
CA SER A 865 13.44 19.34 8.14
C SER A 865 14.03 19.07 9.52
N LEU A 866 14.37 17.82 9.84
CA LEU A 866 15.09 17.49 11.08
C LEU A 866 16.53 17.98 11.06
N ARG A 867 17.24 17.93 9.92
CA ARG A 867 18.59 18.49 9.75
C ARG A 867 18.59 20.00 9.96
N GLU A 868 17.64 20.68 9.32
CA GLU A 868 17.49 22.13 9.49
C GLU A 868 17.06 22.48 10.92
N LEU A 869 16.25 21.62 11.58
CA LEU A 869 15.91 21.80 13.00
C LEU A 869 17.13 21.64 13.91
N ALA A 870 17.96 20.63 13.67
CA ALA A 870 19.22 20.44 14.37
C ALA A 870 20.16 21.62 14.17
N MET A 871 20.21 22.17 12.96
CA MET A 871 21.00 23.36 12.66
C MET A 871 20.47 24.62 13.36
N ALA A 872 19.16 24.77 13.45
CA ALA A 872 18.56 25.86 14.21
C ALA A 872 18.89 25.75 15.70
N PHE A 873 18.78 24.56 16.31
CA PHE A 873 19.21 24.33 17.71
C PHE A 873 20.69 24.62 17.92
N TRP A 874 21.54 24.24 16.96
CA TRP A 874 22.97 24.53 17.02
C TRP A 874 23.24 26.03 17.04
N MET A 875 22.56 26.80 16.18
CA MET A 875 22.69 28.25 16.13
C MET A 875 22.09 28.97 17.35
N ASP A 876 21.13 28.37 18.05
CA ASP A 876 20.61 28.86 19.35
C ASP A 876 21.57 28.59 20.52
N GLY A 877 22.64 27.82 20.28
CA GLY A 877 23.56 27.36 21.33
C GLY A 877 23.03 26.17 22.14
N ASN A 878 21.94 25.55 21.69
CA ASN A 878 21.39 24.36 22.32
C ASN A 878 21.99 23.08 21.68
N TYR A 879 23.28 22.90 21.95
CA TYR A 879 24.11 21.89 21.29
C TYR A 879 23.67 20.46 21.60
N THR A 880 23.09 20.21 22.78
CA THR A 880 22.63 18.87 23.18
C THR A 880 21.49 18.40 22.29
N GLU A 881 20.42 19.19 22.16
CA GLU A 881 19.27 18.89 21.32
C GLU A 881 19.62 18.89 19.83
N ALA A 882 20.50 19.80 19.40
CA ALA A 882 21.05 19.79 18.04
C ALA A 882 21.76 18.46 17.73
N PHE A 883 22.58 17.99 18.67
CA PHE A 883 23.32 16.74 18.53
C PHE A 883 22.42 15.51 18.63
N GLU A 884 21.43 15.49 19.52
CA GLU A 884 20.47 14.39 19.62
C GLU A 884 19.66 14.23 18.33
N ILE A 885 19.14 15.33 17.79
CA ILE A 885 18.38 15.31 16.53
C ILE A 885 19.29 14.93 15.37
N LEU A 886 20.52 15.46 15.30
CA LEU A 886 21.43 15.15 14.20
C LEU A 886 21.96 13.71 14.29
N ARG A 887 22.17 13.19 15.50
CA ARG A 887 22.51 11.77 15.73
C ARG A 887 21.34 10.86 15.39
N GLU A 888 20.10 11.24 15.72
CA GLU A 888 18.90 10.52 15.30
C GLU A 888 18.80 10.54 13.77
N VAL A 889 18.99 11.69 13.13
CA VAL A 889 18.98 11.84 11.67
C VAL A 889 20.08 11.05 11.00
N VAL A 890 21.30 11.05 11.53
CA VAL A 890 22.42 10.28 10.99
C VAL A 890 22.19 8.80 11.24
N ALA A 891 21.69 8.39 12.40
CA ALA A 891 21.28 7.01 12.64
C ALA A 891 20.16 6.58 11.69
N ILE A 892 19.20 7.45 11.39
CA ILE A 892 18.20 7.23 10.36
C ILE A 892 18.88 7.16 8.98
N ALA A 893 19.72 8.13 8.58
CA ALA A 893 20.37 8.15 7.27
C ALA A 893 21.33 6.96 7.05
N GLU A 894 22.06 6.54 8.09
CA GLU A 894 22.93 5.37 8.09
C GLU A 894 22.17 4.05 8.00
N ARG A 895 20.92 4.06 8.50
CA ARG A 895 19.90 3.04 8.36
C ARG A 895 19.37 3.10 6.92
N GLU A 896 18.58 4.10 6.54
CA GLU A 896 17.83 4.18 5.28
C GLU A 896 18.64 4.22 3.98
N TRP A 897 19.85 4.78 3.98
CA TRP A 897 20.56 5.16 2.76
C TRP A 897 21.94 4.46 2.65
N GLU A 898 22.30 4.05 1.43
CA GLU A 898 23.59 3.38 1.15
C GLU A 898 24.78 4.32 1.45
N PRO A 899 25.96 3.83 1.89
CA PRO A 899 27.14 4.67 2.16
C PRO A 899 27.60 5.51 0.96
N SER A 900 27.26 5.11 -0.27
CA SER A 900 27.53 5.88 -1.48
C SER A 900 26.55 7.04 -1.70
N ASP A 901 25.37 7.01 -1.08
CA ASP A 901 24.28 7.98 -1.23
C ASP A 901 24.71 9.36 -0.74
N THR A 902 24.58 10.35 -1.62
CA THR A 902 24.98 11.75 -1.36
C THR A 902 24.26 12.32 -0.13
N ARG A 903 23.00 11.95 0.10
CA ARG A 903 22.19 12.45 1.22
C ARG A 903 22.70 11.96 2.57
N ARG A 904 23.16 10.71 2.62
CA ARG A 904 23.80 10.12 3.81
C ARG A 904 25.11 10.81 4.13
N LYS A 905 25.99 10.93 3.13
CA LYS A 905 27.26 11.64 3.27
C LYS A 905 27.07 13.07 3.76
N ASN A 906 26.00 13.73 3.32
CA ASN A 906 25.66 15.07 3.78
C ASN A 906 25.19 15.12 5.25
N CYS A 907 24.51 14.08 5.74
CA CYS A 907 24.14 13.96 7.16
C CYS A 907 25.38 13.67 8.03
N GLU A 908 26.19 12.69 7.62
CA GLU A 908 27.43 12.29 8.30
C GLU A 908 28.42 13.47 8.36
N SER A 909 28.65 14.16 7.23
CA SER A 909 29.53 15.33 7.15
C SER A 909 29.04 16.49 8.03
N LEU A 910 27.71 16.66 8.17
CA LEU A 910 27.16 17.68 9.04
C LEU A 910 27.39 17.36 10.53
N LEU A 911 27.27 16.08 10.91
CA LEU A 911 27.57 15.62 12.27
C LEU A 911 29.07 15.73 12.60
N GLU A 912 29.93 15.34 11.66
CA GLU A 912 31.39 15.52 11.78
C GLU A 912 31.76 16.99 11.96
N ARG A 913 31.10 17.89 11.23
CA ARG A 913 31.30 19.34 11.38
C ARG A 913 30.89 19.84 12.77
N PHE A 914 29.75 19.38 13.29
CA PHE A 914 29.31 19.73 14.65
C PHE A 914 30.30 19.22 15.71
N LEU A 915 30.77 17.97 15.57
CA LEU A 915 31.79 17.38 16.45
C LEU A 915 33.15 18.11 16.39
N ALA A 916 33.58 18.55 15.21
CA ALA A 916 34.83 19.27 15.03
C ALA A 916 34.79 20.71 15.60
N GLU A 917 33.60 21.32 15.66
CA GLU A 917 33.38 22.66 16.23
C GLU A 917 33.23 22.61 17.77
N THR A 918 32.62 21.56 18.35
CA THR A 918 32.61 21.34 19.81
C THR A 918 34.01 21.02 20.36
N GLY A 919 34.82 20.25 19.63
CA GLY A 919 36.22 19.95 19.97
C GLY A 919 37.17 21.16 19.96
N ARG A 920 36.76 22.32 19.43
CA ARG A 920 37.53 23.58 19.49
C ARG A 920 37.10 24.52 20.62
N ASN A 921 36.03 24.20 21.35
CA ASN A 921 35.42 25.05 22.38
C ASN A 921 35.51 24.40 23.77
N VAL A 922 36.71 23.88 24.09
CA VAL A 922 36.96 22.92 25.17
C VAL A 922 36.79 23.49 26.59
N ASP A 923 36.74 24.81 26.76
CA ASP A 923 36.66 25.42 28.11
C ASP A 923 35.22 25.78 28.56
N GLY A 924 34.23 25.79 27.66
CA GLY A 924 32.85 26.20 28.00
C GLY A 924 31.80 25.07 28.02
N ILE A 925 32.02 24.00 27.24
CA ILE A 925 31.00 22.97 26.97
C ILE A 925 31.21 21.70 27.83
N THR A 926 32.45 21.43 28.27
CA THR A 926 32.83 20.28 29.10
C THR A 926 32.16 20.24 30.47
N GLY A 927 31.64 21.37 30.96
CA GLY A 927 30.89 21.43 32.21
C GLY A 927 29.43 20.94 32.12
N ARG A 928 28.80 20.98 30.93
CA ARG A 928 27.38 20.63 30.74
C ARG A 928 27.16 19.26 30.09
N ILE A 929 28.16 18.70 29.42
CA ILE A 929 28.08 17.37 28.78
C ILE A 929 28.55 16.23 29.71
N LYS A 930 29.23 16.54 30.83
CA LYS A 930 29.75 15.54 31.78
C LYS A 930 28.69 14.69 32.49
N ASP A 931 27.42 15.09 32.47
CA ASP A 931 26.33 14.33 33.08
C ASP A 931 25.64 13.35 32.12
N ILE A 932 26.10 13.26 30.86
CA ILE A 932 25.60 12.31 29.86
C ILE A 932 26.76 11.38 29.50
N GLN A 933 26.48 10.07 29.42
CA GLN A 933 27.39 8.93 29.19
C GLN A 933 28.17 8.96 27.84
N ILE A 934 28.61 10.13 27.36
CA ILE A 934 29.20 10.37 26.03
C ILE A 934 30.70 10.72 26.11
N ALA A 935 31.27 10.88 27.32
CA ALA A 935 32.70 11.19 27.48
C ALA A 935 33.63 10.06 27.00
N GLU A 936 33.19 8.79 27.05
CA GLU A 936 34.00 7.64 26.61
C GLU A 936 34.13 7.52 25.08
N ASP A 937 33.15 7.99 24.30
CA ASP A 937 33.18 7.89 22.84
C ASP A 937 34.07 8.97 22.20
N ILE A 938 34.19 10.15 22.82
CA ILE A 938 35.03 11.25 22.33
C ILE A 938 36.53 10.95 22.55
N GLU A 939 36.90 10.31 23.67
CA GLU A 939 38.29 9.89 23.93
C GLU A 939 38.73 8.75 23.00
N ASN A 940 37.83 7.85 22.63
CA ASN A 940 38.13 6.73 21.73
C ASN A 940 38.37 7.17 20.27
N VAL A 941 37.73 8.25 19.80
CA VAL A 941 37.94 8.78 18.44
C VAL A 941 39.21 9.63 18.34
N ALA A 942 39.63 10.30 19.43
CA ALA A 942 40.85 11.10 19.44
C ALA A 942 42.16 10.27 19.46
N GLY A 943 42.08 8.99 19.79
CA GLY A 943 43.25 8.11 20.01
C GLY A 943 43.88 7.50 18.75
N GLY A 944 43.27 7.61 17.58
CA GLY A 944 43.67 6.81 16.41
C GLY A 944 43.62 7.55 15.08
N GLU A 945 44.52 8.52 14.85
CA GLU A 945 45.05 8.88 13.52
C GLU A 945 46.07 10.04 13.62
N GLY A 946 47.19 9.75 14.29
CA GLY A 946 48.20 10.74 14.65
C GLY A 946 49.28 11.02 13.60
N GLU A 947 49.02 11.04 12.28
CA GLU A 947 50.08 11.44 11.32
C GLU A 947 49.60 12.17 10.05
N GLY A 948 48.35 12.00 9.61
CA GLY A 948 47.79 12.72 8.45
C GLY A 948 47.46 14.20 8.71
N MET A 949 46.94 14.54 9.90
CA MET A 949 46.48 15.89 10.24
C MET A 949 47.62 16.90 10.49
N LYS A 950 48.83 16.46 10.86
CA LYS A 950 49.98 17.38 11.08
C LYS A 950 50.50 18.00 9.79
N LYS A 951 50.25 17.39 8.62
CA LYS A 951 50.65 17.92 7.31
C LYS A 951 49.68 18.97 6.73
N TRP A 952 48.41 18.95 7.13
CA TRP A 952 47.40 19.94 6.71
C TRP A 952 47.36 21.19 7.61
N GLY A 953 47.69 21.05 8.91
CA GLY A 953 47.70 22.14 9.89
C GLY A 953 48.81 23.20 9.75
N LYS A 954 49.78 23.01 8.84
CA LYS A 954 50.82 24.03 8.52
C LYS A 954 50.50 24.90 7.30
N LYS A 955 49.50 24.55 6.49
CA LYS A 955 49.19 25.29 5.25
C LYS A 955 48.06 26.33 5.39
N MET A 956 47.37 26.38 6.53
CA MET A 956 46.20 27.26 6.80
C MET A 956 46.43 28.34 7.87
N ARG A 957 47.69 28.61 8.28
CA ARG A 957 48.02 29.77 9.12
C ARG A 957 48.47 30.93 8.26
N GLY A 958 47.51 31.55 7.57
CA GLY A 958 47.79 32.71 6.73
C GLY A 958 46.55 33.33 6.11
N LYS A 959 45.96 34.29 6.83
CA LYS A 959 45.06 35.37 6.38
C LYS A 959 43.55 35.07 6.25
N LYS A 960 42.81 35.72 7.16
CA LYS A 960 41.54 36.46 6.98
C LYS A 960 40.54 35.86 5.96
N TRP A 961 39.71 34.93 6.39
CA TRP A 961 38.54 34.50 5.61
C TRP A 961 37.33 34.16 6.46
N TRP A 962 36.93 35.02 7.40
CA TRP A 962 35.66 34.87 8.13
C TRP A 962 35.09 36.23 8.50
N ARG A 963 34.36 36.85 7.57
CA ARG A 963 33.43 37.96 7.85
C ARG A 963 32.45 38.28 6.70
N LYS A 964 32.23 37.35 5.75
CA LYS A 964 31.44 37.66 4.54
C LYS A 964 30.40 36.64 4.10
N ASN A 965 30.10 35.60 4.88
CA ASN A 965 29.01 34.67 4.58
C ASN A 965 28.43 34.11 5.89
N ILE A 966 27.60 34.92 6.55
CA ILE A 966 26.44 34.46 7.33
C ILE A 966 25.25 35.19 6.72
#